data_AF-A0A535EFC7-F1
#
_entry.id   AF-A0A535EFC7-F1
#
_cell.length_a   1.000
_cell.length_b   1.000
_cell.length_c   1.000
_cell.angle_alpha   90.00
_cell.angle_beta   90.00
_cell.angle_gamma   90.00
#
_symmetry.space_group_name_H-M   'P 1'
#
loop_
_entity.id
_entity.type
_entity.pdbx_description
1 polymer ?
#
loop_
_entity_poly.entity_id
_entity_poly.type
_entity_poly.pdbx_seq_one_letter_code
_entity_poly.pdbx_strand_id
1 'polypeptide(L)'
;MQRTRRWAAAVAAAAIWAGAAGAGAPAATAAAAAAPAVPAVGSLTTLGLDGWRVQSTAGAPQAGAEISRPGFPTAGWLAVRPDDAGAPGTEVEALLQNGVCLHDPSFAIHQGPPADGHDVFFSDNLRRCYGQMTTVGPDTIPEFAVPWWFRADFSRAARPGQRVELVVNGVVGQADVWVNGVEVATQATVRGAFAATTFDVTDLLRPGTNSLALELYPNDSTSMLTVDNVDWTQIPPDNNTGIQFPVQLHAAGPLAIGDAHVTQSDAPDLSSAALTVRADVSNAAATALTGTVSATIAPPAGGGAPIQVSRTVTVPAGATQTVTMAPADFPQLTVRHPRVWWPYQMGDQPLYRLSASVSQDGAIADAAPPVDFGIRTVSTFLTAPSAMARDGARVFAINGRPFVFRGGGFGENLFLHYSAADTANQVALIRSLGLNAIRTEGKELPADFYAQLDRAGILIDAGFQCCDFWQPDGGGTGVTAGDFHGMYQASLTIGRRLRDHPSVINYSWSDNNPIPEQEAVSLQGFAQAGLDVPVISSAEANRSAIAGPAGEKEGPYDWVPPAYWYDSTHTSSNAVDNDSTQTNVGGAWSFDSEQSAGQTVPTPDSIQRFRTTSRTTAATSATRSARCSTWTRRSPTAMARGPAWPSTCSRRRSRTTRTREPSSRRSWTTGRTARRPRPARSTGSSTRAGRRCCGTSTTTTTTPPAASSGPRRRTRSCTPSTRTTPAPWRWTTCPA
;
A
#
# COMPACT_ATOMS: atom_id res chain seq x y z
N MET A 1 30.52 -28.23 -58.19
CA MET A 1 29.48 -29.25 -57.94
C MET A 1 28.11 -28.55 -57.88
N GLN A 2 26.99 -29.28 -57.82
CA GLN A 2 25.64 -28.69 -57.95
C GLN A 2 25.11 -28.00 -56.68
N ARG A 3 24.11 -27.13 -56.89
CA ARG A 3 23.25 -26.44 -55.89
C ARG A 3 23.98 -25.28 -55.16
N THR A 4 23.31 -24.20 -54.74
CA THR A 4 21.87 -23.98 -54.49
C THR A 4 21.26 -22.75 -55.21
N ARG A 5 19.92 -22.70 -55.26
CA ARG A 5 19.06 -21.49 -55.48
C ARG A 5 18.71 -20.90 -54.08
N ARG A 6 18.10 -19.72 -53.87
CA ARG A 6 16.96 -19.05 -54.54
C ARG A 6 16.98 -17.52 -54.33
N TRP A 7 16.10 -16.82 -55.05
CA TRP A 7 15.78 -15.38 -54.90
C TRP A 7 14.39 -15.15 -54.27
N ALA A 8 14.03 -13.88 -54.07
CA ALA A 8 12.97 -13.38 -53.20
C ALA A 8 11.51 -13.53 -53.73
N ALA A 9 10.56 -12.94 -52.99
CA ALA A 9 9.11 -13.14 -53.11
C ALA A 9 8.33 -11.93 -53.67
N ALA A 10 7.14 -12.22 -54.24
CA ALA A 10 5.94 -11.37 -54.32
C ALA A 10 4.75 -12.33 -54.55
N VAL A 11 3.72 -12.41 -53.72
CA VAL A 11 2.60 -11.46 -53.49
C VAL A 11 1.68 -11.31 -54.72
N ALA A 12 0.53 -12.02 -54.68
CA ALA A 12 -0.80 -11.58 -55.16
C ALA A 12 -1.85 -12.65 -54.78
N ALA A 13 -3.12 -12.28 -54.61
CA ALA A 13 -4.22 -13.19 -54.31
C ALA A 13 -5.49 -12.83 -55.11
N ALA A 14 -6.25 -13.83 -55.58
CA ALA A 14 -7.66 -13.66 -56.00
C ALA A 14 -8.44 -14.99 -56.15
N ALA A 15 -9.51 -15.12 -55.37
CA ALA A 15 -10.87 -15.58 -55.69
C ALA A 15 -11.20 -16.93 -56.42
N ILE A 16 -11.83 -17.83 -55.64
CA ILE A 16 -13.13 -18.56 -55.85
C ILE A 16 -13.54 -19.07 -57.27
N TRP A 17 -13.74 -20.39 -57.45
CA TRP A 17 -15.08 -21.02 -57.66
C TRP A 17 -15.10 -22.58 -57.72
N ALA A 18 -16.21 -23.13 -57.20
CA ALA A 18 -16.80 -24.48 -57.36
C ALA A 18 -15.95 -25.78 -57.40
N GLY A 19 -16.18 -26.65 -56.39
CA GLY A 19 -17.15 -27.74 -56.60
C GLY A 19 -16.66 -29.20 -56.68
N ALA A 20 -16.80 -29.95 -55.59
CA ALA A 20 -17.22 -31.36 -55.58
C ALA A 20 -17.71 -31.75 -54.17
N ALA A 21 -18.73 -32.61 -54.06
CA ALA A 21 -19.28 -33.04 -52.76
C ALA A 21 -18.74 -34.43 -52.35
N GLY A 22 -18.48 -34.61 -51.05
CA GLY A 22 -18.19 -35.90 -50.43
C GLY A 22 -18.86 -35.95 -49.06
N ALA A 23 -19.95 -36.71 -48.93
CA ALA A 23 -20.76 -36.74 -47.71
C ALA A 23 -20.17 -37.69 -46.66
N GLY A 24 -19.80 -37.14 -45.50
CA GLY A 24 -19.55 -37.88 -44.26
C GLY A 24 -20.47 -37.32 -43.17
N ALA A 25 -21.24 -38.18 -42.51
CA ALA A 25 -22.18 -37.74 -41.48
C ALA A 25 -21.44 -37.31 -40.20
N PRO A 26 -21.78 -36.16 -39.58
CA PRO A 26 -21.23 -35.81 -38.28
C PRO A 26 -21.84 -36.70 -37.19
N ALA A 27 -21.00 -37.23 -36.31
CA ALA A 27 -21.48 -37.87 -35.09
C ALA A 27 -22.13 -36.81 -34.19
N ALA A 28 -23.35 -37.08 -33.70
CA ALA A 28 -24.06 -36.17 -32.83
C ALA A 28 -23.43 -36.14 -31.43
N THR A 29 -22.49 -35.22 -31.19
CA THR A 29 -22.09 -34.84 -29.84
C THR A 29 -23.29 -34.22 -29.13
N ALA A 30 -23.85 -34.93 -28.16
CA ALA A 30 -24.90 -34.40 -27.31
C ALA A 30 -24.35 -33.20 -26.53
N ALA A 31 -24.71 -31.99 -26.95
CA ALA A 31 -24.42 -30.78 -26.19
C ALA A 31 -25.14 -30.90 -24.85
N ALA A 32 -24.37 -30.99 -23.76
CA ALA A 32 -24.92 -30.89 -22.42
C ALA A 32 -25.53 -29.48 -22.29
N ALA A 33 -26.86 -29.41 -22.31
CA ALA A 33 -27.57 -28.14 -22.22
C ALA A 33 -27.22 -27.51 -20.86
N ALA A 34 -26.55 -26.36 -20.90
CA ALA A 34 -26.35 -25.55 -19.71
C ALA A 34 -27.73 -25.22 -19.15
N ALA A 35 -28.00 -25.64 -17.90
CA ALA A 35 -29.23 -25.29 -17.23
C ALA A 35 -29.35 -23.75 -17.21
N PRO A 36 -30.54 -23.18 -17.49
CA PRO A 36 -30.70 -21.73 -17.48
C PRO A 36 -30.35 -21.22 -16.07
N ALA A 37 -29.38 -20.30 -16.00
CA ALA A 37 -28.96 -19.73 -14.74
C ALA A 37 -30.15 -18.99 -14.12
N VAL A 38 -30.69 -19.53 -13.02
CA VAL A 38 -31.56 -18.79 -12.12
C VAL A 38 -30.74 -17.59 -11.65
N PRO A 39 -31.16 -16.35 -11.90
CA PRO A 39 -30.38 -15.18 -11.49
C PRO A 39 -30.23 -15.20 -9.97
N ALA A 40 -28.99 -15.16 -9.49
CA ALA A 40 -28.70 -15.18 -8.06
C ALA A 40 -29.47 -14.04 -7.37
N VAL A 41 -30.18 -14.37 -6.29
CA VAL A 41 -30.89 -13.37 -5.49
C VAL A 41 -29.89 -12.44 -4.81
N GLY A 42 -28.75 -13.03 -4.41
CA GLY A 42 -27.49 -12.38 -4.08
C GLY A 42 -26.83 -11.64 -5.24
N SER A 43 -26.48 -10.37 -5.04
CA SER A 43 -25.65 -9.61 -5.98
C SER A 43 -24.99 -8.40 -5.33
N LEU A 44 -23.67 -8.48 -5.11
CA LEU A 44 -22.83 -7.30 -4.88
C LEU A 44 -22.79 -6.46 -6.18
N THR A 45 -23.05 -5.16 -6.08
CA THR A 45 -23.24 -4.26 -7.23
C THR A 45 -22.62 -2.89 -6.95
N THR A 46 -21.64 -2.46 -7.74
CA THR A 46 -21.06 -1.10 -7.64
C THR A 46 -22.08 -0.03 -8.03
N LEU A 47 -22.12 1.06 -7.27
CA LEU A 47 -23.00 2.22 -7.49
C LEU A 47 -22.33 3.30 -8.36
N GLY A 48 -23.15 4.12 -9.01
CA GLY A 48 -22.69 5.30 -9.77
C GLY A 48 -21.92 4.99 -11.07
N LEU A 49 -22.01 3.75 -11.58
CA LEU A 49 -21.46 3.38 -12.90
C LEU A 49 -22.08 4.18 -14.07
N ASP A 50 -23.34 4.63 -13.92
CA ASP A 50 -24.00 5.57 -14.84
C ASP A 50 -23.51 7.03 -14.70
N GLY A 51 -22.58 7.28 -13.77
CA GLY A 51 -21.95 8.57 -13.49
C GLY A 51 -22.40 9.22 -12.18
N TRP A 52 -21.47 9.89 -11.51
CA TRP A 52 -21.67 10.66 -10.28
C TRP A 52 -21.90 12.15 -10.59
N ARG A 53 -22.40 12.88 -9.60
CA ARG A 53 -22.49 14.35 -9.60
C ARG A 53 -21.72 14.87 -8.39
N VAL A 54 -20.78 15.77 -8.64
CA VAL A 54 -19.86 16.31 -7.62
C VAL A 54 -19.98 17.83 -7.52
N GLN A 55 -20.02 18.38 -6.30
CA GLN A 55 -20.15 19.82 -6.04
C GLN A 55 -19.68 20.19 -4.62
N SER A 56 -18.98 21.31 -4.45
CA SER A 56 -18.62 21.83 -3.13
C SER A 56 -19.87 22.22 -2.33
N THR A 57 -19.86 22.03 -1.00
CA THR A 57 -20.89 22.57 -0.09
C THR A 57 -21.11 24.08 -0.26
N ALA A 58 -20.07 24.83 -0.66
CA ALA A 58 -20.20 26.26 -0.97
C ALA A 58 -21.13 26.53 -2.18
N GLY A 59 -21.20 25.61 -3.14
CA GLY A 59 -22.14 25.63 -4.27
C GLY A 59 -23.46 24.90 -4.02
N ALA A 60 -23.52 24.05 -2.98
CA ALA A 60 -24.68 23.26 -2.59
C ALA A 60 -24.90 23.30 -1.06
N PRO A 61 -25.37 24.43 -0.49
CA PRO A 61 -25.54 24.62 0.95
C PRO A 61 -26.84 24.01 1.51
N GLN A 62 -27.55 23.18 0.73
CA GLN A 62 -28.69 22.40 1.21
C GLN A 62 -28.22 21.27 2.13
N ALA A 63 -29.06 20.86 3.09
CA ALA A 63 -28.72 19.74 3.97
C ALA A 63 -28.65 18.40 3.20
N GLY A 64 -27.85 17.45 3.68
CA GLY A 64 -27.78 16.09 3.11
C GLY A 64 -29.14 15.38 3.03
N ALA A 65 -30.04 15.67 3.98
CA ALA A 65 -31.44 15.23 3.99
C ALA A 65 -32.28 15.71 2.78
N GLU A 66 -31.82 16.72 2.05
CA GLU A 66 -32.40 17.24 0.81
C GLU A 66 -31.62 16.77 -0.43
N ILE A 67 -30.29 16.86 -0.39
CA ILE A 67 -29.39 16.49 -1.51
C ILE A 67 -29.51 15.00 -1.86
N SER A 68 -29.60 14.13 -0.85
CA SER A 68 -29.80 12.68 -1.03
C SER A 68 -31.23 12.28 -1.45
N ARG A 69 -32.08 13.21 -1.89
CA ARG A 69 -33.43 12.88 -2.40
C ARG A 69 -33.40 12.52 -3.89
N PRO A 70 -34.17 11.51 -4.33
CA PRO A 70 -34.48 11.29 -5.74
C PRO A 70 -35.11 12.54 -6.37
N GLY A 71 -34.55 12.99 -7.49
CA GLY A 71 -34.98 14.19 -8.19
C GLY A 71 -34.40 15.51 -7.66
N PHE A 72 -33.43 15.49 -6.73
CA PHE A 72 -32.69 16.70 -6.34
C PHE A 72 -31.97 17.33 -7.56
N PRO A 73 -32.07 18.65 -7.80
CA PRO A 73 -31.54 19.28 -9.00
C PRO A 73 -30.01 19.43 -8.98
N THR A 74 -29.31 18.52 -9.66
CA THR A 74 -27.84 18.53 -9.87
C THR A 74 -27.40 19.32 -11.11
N ALA A 75 -28.19 20.30 -11.56
CA ALA A 75 -27.84 21.13 -12.71
C ALA A 75 -26.62 22.02 -12.39
N GLY A 76 -25.58 21.96 -13.21
CA GLY A 76 -24.32 22.66 -12.97
C GLY A 76 -23.39 22.00 -11.94
N TRP A 77 -23.73 20.80 -11.45
CA TRP A 77 -22.78 19.94 -10.74
C TRP A 77 -21.84 19.26 -11.74
N LEU A 78 -20.60 18.98 -11.31
CA LEU A 78 -19.60 18.29 -12.12
C LEU A 78 -20.10 16.89 -12.47
N ALA A 79 -20.04 16.51 -13.74
CA ALA A 79 -20.43 15.18 -14.20
C ALA A 79 -19.19 14.28 -14.21
N VAL A 80 -19.15 13.31 -13.30
CA VAL A 80 -17.98 12.45 -13.08
C VAL A 80 -18.30 11.03 -13.52
N ARG A 81 -17.39 10.39 -14.24
CA ARG A 81 -17.41 8.96 -14.53
C ARG A 81 -16.48 8.26 -13.54
N PRO A 82 -16.85 7.09 -13.01
CA PRO A 82 -15.91 6.31 -12.23
C PRO A 82 -14.79 5.73 -13.13
N ASP A 83 -13.70 5.37 -12.49
CA ASP A 83 -12.49 4.80 -13.08
C ASP A 83 -12.63 3.31 -13.46
N ASP A 84 -11.54 2.66 -13.89
CA ASP A 84 -11.55 1.23 -14.28
C ASP A 84 -11.87 0.28 -13.09
N ALA A 85 -11.82 0.77 -11.84
CA ALA A 85 -12.20 0.03 -10.64
C ALA A 85 -13.64 0.32 -10.16
N GLY A 86 -14.29 1.34 -10.71
CA GLY A 86 -15.63 1.78 -10.31
C GLY A 86 -15.64 2.84 -9.20
N ALA A 87 -14.51 3.48 -8.91
CA ALA A 87 -14.39 4.56 -7.93
C ALA A 87 -14.58 5.94 -8.59
N PRO A 88 -15.24 6.93 -7.95
CA PRO A 88 -15.47 8.26 -8.53
C PRO A 88 -14.26 9.22 -8.45
N GLY A 89 -13.17 8.85 -7.74
CA GLY A 89 -11.96 9.68 -7.65
C GLY A 89 -12.04 10.80 -6.63
N THR A 90 -11.16 11.80 -6.79
CA THR A 90 -11.00 12.97 -5.90
C THR A 90 -11.72 14.22 -6.40
N GLU A 91 -11.76 15.27 -5.59
CA GLU A 91 -12.31 16.58 -5.95
C GLU A 91 -11.58 17.22 -7.16
N VAL A 92 -10.24 17.13 -7.20
CA VAL A 92 -9.44 17.55 -8.36
C VAL A 92 -9.66 16.64 -9.56
N GLU A 93 -9.87 15.32 -9.39
CA GLU A 93 -10.26 14.48 -10.53
C GLU A 93 -11.61 14.89 -11.11
N ALA A 94 -12.61 15.17 -10.26
CA ALA A 94 -13.93 15.64 -10.69
C ALA A 94 -13.84 16.94 -11.50
N LEU A 95 -12.98 17.88 -11.09
CA LEU A 95 -12.70 19.12 -11.81
C LEU A 95 -12.01 18.87 -13.16
N LEU A 96 -11.00 18.00 -13.19
CA LEU A 96 -10.24 17.65 -14.40
C LEU A 96 -11.07 16.91 -15.44
N GLN A 97 -11.97 16.00 -15.03
CA GLN A 97 -12.93 15.35 -15.93
C GLN A 97 -13.90 16.35 -16.59
N ASN A 98 -14.13 17.50 -15.96
CA ASN A 98 -15.06 18.54 -16.41
C ASN A 98 -14.38 19.76 -17.06
N GLY A 99 -13.05 19.74 -17.21
CA GLY A 99 -12.29 20.83 -17.84
C GLY A 99 -12.02 22.04 -16.94
N VAL A 100 -12.35 21.97 -15.65
CA VAL A 100 -12.51 23.16 -14.78
C VAL A 100 -11.20 23.56 -14.11
N CYS A 101 -10.78 24.80 -14.33
CA CYS A 101 -9.67 25.47 -13.65
C CYS A 101 -10.27 26.53 -12.71
N LEU A 102 -10.24 26.32 -11.38
CA LEU A 102 -11.00 27.15 -10.42
C LEU A 102 -10.54 28.61 -10.41
N HIS A 103 -9.23 28.85 -10.36
CA HIS A 103 -8.65 30.20 -10.30
C HIS A 103 -8.48 30.87 -11.67
N ASP A 104 -8.77 30.18 -12.78
CA ASP A 104 -8.91 30.76 -14.12
C ASP A 104 -9.97 30.01 -14.95
N PRO A 105 -11.27 30.33 -14.77
CA PRO A 105 -12.36 29.67 -15.50
C PRO A 105 -12.37 29.89 -17.02
N SER A 106 -11.44 30.69 -17.57
CA SER A 106 -11.24 30.83 -19.02
C SER A 106 -10.26 29.79 -19.60
N PHE A 107 -9.49 29.13 -18.73
CA PHE A 107 -8.44 28.19 -19.09
C PHE A 107 -8.93 26.75 -18.86
N ALA A 108 -9.48 26.11 -19.89
CA ALA A 108 -9.82 24.70 -19.83
C ALA A 108 -8.57 23.85 -19.50
N ILE A 109 -8.71 22.86 -18.62
CA ILE A 109 -7.60 22.04 -18.11
C ILE A 109 -7.98 20.56 -18.06
N HIS A 110 -7.06 19.64 -18.37
CA HIS A 110 -7.32 18.19 -18.36
C HIS A 110 -6.12 17.38 -17.84
N GLN A 111 -6.32 16.09 -17.57
CA GLN A 111 -5.23 15.11 -17.63
C GLN A 111 -5.15 14.58 -19.08
N GLY A 112 -4.01 14.73 -19.76
CA GLY A 112 -3.91 14.28 -21.16
C GLY A 112 -2.53 14.48 -21.80
N PRO A 113 -2.30 13.91 -23.01
CA PRO A 113 -1.06 14.12 -23.74
C PRO A 113 -0.88 15.63 -24.06
N PRO A 114 0.14 16.31 -23.51
CA PRO A 114 0.19 17.77 -23.38
C PRO A 114 0.66 18.48 -24.65
N ALA A 115 -0.03 18.23 -25.77
CA ALA A 115 0.33 18.74 -27.10
C ALA A 115 -0.01 20.22 -27.31
N ASP A 116 -0.82 20.81 -26.43
CA ASP A 116 -1.33 22.19 -26.49
C ASP A 116 -0.96 23.06 -25.26
N GLY A 117 -0.50 22.45 -24.16
CA GLY A 117 -0.20 23.11 -22.89
C GLY A 117 -1.38 23.24 -21.92
N HIS A 118 -2.51 22.57 -22.18
CA HIS A 118 -3.70 22.54 -21.33
C HIS A 118 -3.76 21.32 -20.39
N ASP A 119 -2.68 20.55 -20.29
CA ASP A 119 -2.54 19.50 -19.29
C ASP A 119 -2.21 20.06 -17.89
N VAL A 120 -2.75 19.45 -16.84
CA VAL A 120 -2.58 19.87 -15.44
C VAL A 120 -1.12 19.81 -14.97
N PHE A 121 -0.32 18.86 -15.46
CA PHE A 121 1.09 18.72 -15.11
C PHE A 121 2.02 19.64 -15.93
N PHE A 122 1.49 20.43 -16.86
CA PHE A 122 2.27 21.34 -17.69
C PHE A 122 2.67 22.64 -16.95
N SER A 123 3.98 22.93 -16.93
CA SER A 123 4.65 24.06 -16.27
C SER A 123 4.33 24.25 -14.79
N ASP A 124 3.19 24.85 -14.50
CA ASP A 124 2.65 25.21 -13.20
C ASP A 124 1.12 25.36 -13.25
N ASN A 125 0.47 24.67 -14.20
CA ASN A 125 -0.98 24.68 -14.41
C ASN A 125 -1.74 24.17 -13.17
N LEU A 126 -1.31 23.06 -12.56
CA LEU A 126 -1.78 22.55 -11.26
C LEU A 126 -1.93 23.69 -10.23
N ARG A 127 -0.82 24.40 -9.98
CA ARG A 127 -0.74 25.54 -9.06
C ARG A 127 -1.58 26.75 -9.50
N ARG A 128 -1.68 26.99 -10.81
CA ARG A 128 -2.47 28.09 -11.39
C ARG A 128 -3.97 27.85 -11.30
N CYS A 129 -4.43 26.59 -11.39
CA CYS A 129 -5.85 26.26 -11.44
C CYS A 129 -6.45 25.99 -10.07
N TYR A 130 -5.68 25.39 -9.17
CA TYR A 130 -6.18 24.83 -7.92
C TYR A 130 -5.39 25.29 -6.69
N GLY A 131 -4.38 26.16 -6.84
CA GLY A 131 -3.48 26.54 -5.75
C GLY A 131 -2.45 25.45 -5.40
N GLN A 132 -1.76 25.61 -4.27
CA GLN A 132 -0.73 24.68 -3.79
C GLN A 132 -0.50 24.80 -2.29
N MET A 133 -0.46 23.66 -1.59
CA MET A 133 0.02 23.54 -0.21
C MET A 133 1.56 23.45 -0.18
N THR A 134 2.19 23.95 0.90
CA THR A 134 3.66 23.91 1.08
C THR A 134 4.13 22.96 2.18
N THR A 135 3.19 22.38 2.92
CA THR A 135 3.42 21.50 4.08
C THR A 135 2.26 20.52 4.16
N VAL A 136 2.54 19.26 4.50
CA VAL A 136 1.51 18.24 4.77
C VAL A 136 0.74 18.62 6.05
N GLY A 137 -0.55 18.29 6.09
CA GLY A 137 -1.49 18.64 7.16
C GLY A 137 -2.90 18.93 6.62
N PRO A 138 -3.75 19.63 7.40
CA PRO A 138 -5.08 20.04 6.96
C PRO A 138 -5.06 20.97 5.74
N ASP A 139 -6.07 20.85 4.89
CA ASP A 139 -6.24 21.70 3.70
C ASP A 139 -6.22 23.20 4.03
N THR A 140 -5.42 23.94 3.25
CA THR A 140 -5.27 25.41 3.37
C THR A 140 -5.75 26.17 2.14
N ILE A 141 -6.24 25.46 1.13
CA ILE A 141 -6.79 26.03 -0.11
C ILE A 141 -8.30 26.21 0.10
N PRO A 142 -8.86 27.44 0.03
CA PRO A 142 -10.24 27.70 0.47
C PRO A 142 -11.33 26.89 -0.23
N GLU A 143 -11.10 26.46 -1.47
CA GLU A 143 -12.04 25.66 -2.27
C GLU A 143 -12.09 24.18 -1.89
N PHE A 144 -11.03 23.65 -1.25
CA PHE A 144 -10.93 22.26 -0.78
C PHE A 144 -10.93 22.15 0.75
N ALA A 145 -10.70 23.25 1.47
CA ALA A 145 -10.85 23.35 2.93
C ALA A 145 -12.33 23.41 3.40
N VAL A 146 -13.27 22.92 2.60
CA VAL A 146 -14.71 22.83 2.86
C VAL A 146 -15.24 21.50 2.30
N PRO A 147 -16.31 20.89 2.86
CA PRO A 147 -16.75 19.59 2.40
C PRO A 147 -17.32 19.59 0.97
N TRP A 148 -17.25 18.44 0.28
CA TRP A 148 -17.81 18.25 -1.07
C TRP A 148 -18.83 17.11 -1.14
N TRP A 149 -19.89 17.33 -1.90
CA TRP A 149 -20.94 16.35 -2.16
C TRP A 149 -20.58 15.42 -3.31
N PHE A 150 -20.54 14.12 -3.05
CA PHE A 150 -20.46 13.06 -4.06
C PHE A 150 -21.81 12.33 -4.11
N ARG A 151 -22.60 12.59 -5.16
CA ARG A 151 -23.99 12.09 -5.29
C ARG A 151 -24.17 11.17 -6.50
N ALA A 152 -24.85 10.03 -6.30
CA ALA A 152 -25.24 9.11 -7.37
C ALA A 152 -26.72 8.72 -7.27
N ASP A 153 -27.41 8.63 -8.40
CA ASP A 153 -28.73 8.00 -8.50
C ASP A 153 -28.57 6.53 -8.96
N PHE A 154 -29.44 5.65 -8.46
CA PHE A 154 -29.44 4.23 -8.81
C PHE A 154 -30.86 3.64 -8.77
N SER A 155 -31.09 2.52 -9.46
CA SER A 155 -32.41 1.86 -9.52
C SER A 155 -32.39 0.48 -8.85
N ARG A 156 -32.46 0.46 -7.51
CA ARG A 156 -32.53 -0.78 -6.70
C ARG A 156 -33.62 -0.64 -5.63
N ALA A 157 -34.60 -1.53 -5.66
CA ALA A 157 -35.55 -1.71 -4.56
C ALA A 157 -35.22 -3.00 -3.79
N ALA A 158 -35.44 -3.00 -2.47
CA ALA A 158 -35.47 -4.23 -1.69
C ALA A 158 -36.67 -5.09 -2.14
N ARG A 159 -36.46 -6.40 -2.33
CA ARG A 159 -37.56 -7.35 -2.55
C ARG A 159 -38.10 -7.83 -1.19
N PRO A 160 -39.37 -8.28 -1.09
CA PRO A 160 -39.88 -8.86 0.15
C PRO A 160 -38.99 -10.00 0.66
N GLY A 161 -38.51 -9.89 1.90
CA GLY A 161 -37.57 -10.84 2.51
C GLY A 161 -36.11 -10.73 2.04
N GLN A 162 -35.75 -9.70 1.27
CA GLN A 162 -34.37 -9.39 0.92
C GLN A 162 -33.81 -8.34 1.89
N ARG A 163 -32.57 -8.53 2.35
CA ARG A 163 -31.78 -7.51 3.05
C ARG A 163 -30.84 -6.83 2.05
N VAL A 164 -30.63 -5.52 2.19
CA VAL A 164 -29.74 -4.74 1.33
C VAL A 164 -28.82 -3.87 2.18
N GLU A 165 -27.53 -4.07 2.00
CA GLU A 165 -26.46 -3.37 2.71
C GLU A 165 -25.67 -2.47 1.76
N LEU A 166 -25.41 -1.24 2.20
CA LEU A 166 -24.49 -0.30 1.56
C LEU A 166 -23.09 -0.51 2.14
N VAL A 167 -22.15 -0.88 1.28
CA VAL A 167 -20.72 -0.99 1.60
C VAL A 167 -20.03 0.29 1.15
N VAL A 168 -19.50 1.06 2.10
CA VAL A 168 -18.71 2.26 1.87
C VAL A 168 -17.25 1.95 2.17
N ASN A 169 -16.35 2.23 1.22
CA ASN A 169 -14.93 1.94 1.30
C ASN A 169 -14.16 3.02 0.55
N GLY A 170 -12.90 3.26 0.88
CA GLY A 170 -12.03 4.16 0.12
C GLY A 170 -12.30 5.65 0.32
N VAL A 171 -12.97 6.05 1.40
CA VAL A 171 -13.15 7.47 1.72
C VAL A 171 -11.82 8.05 2.22
N VAL A 172 -11.20 8.90 1.40
CA VAL A 172 -10.00 9.64 1.76
C VAL A 172 -10.44 10.92 2.47
N GLY A 173 -10.00 11.12 3.71
CA GLY A 173 -10.63 12.03 4.67
C GLY A 173 -11.73 11.32 5.49
N GLN A 174 -12.91 11.95 5.59
CA GLN A 174 -14.07 11.42 6.33
C GLN A 174 -15.38 11.70 5.57
N ALA A 175 -16.50 11.05 5.92
CA ALA A 175 -17.78 11.30 5.25
C ALA A 175 -19.04 11.18 6.12
N ASP A 176 -19.99 12.12 5.95
CA ASP A 176 -21.38 11.90 6.35
C ASP A 176 -22.14 11.26 5.17
N VAL A 177 -22.87 10.16 5.40
CA VAL A 177 -23.44 9.30 4.35
C VAL A 177 -24.96 9.31 4.40
N TRP A 178 -25.60 9.55 3.26
CA TRP A 178 -27.04 9.81 3.16
C TRP A 178 -27.71 8.99 2.04
N VAL A 179 -28.85 8.36 2.35
CA VAL A 179 -29.66 7.60 1.38
C VAL A 179 -31.12 8.06 1.44
N ASN A 180 -31.68 8.47 0.28
CA ASN A 180 -33.09 8.85 0.10
C ASN A 180 -33.64 9.90 1.08
N GLY A 181 -32.78 10.78 1.62
CA GLY A 181 -33.11 11.80 2.61
C GLY A 181 -32.83 11.43 4.08
N VAL A 182 -32.18 10.29 4.35
CA VAL A 182 -31.87 9.78 5.69
C VAL A 182 -30.35 9.60 5.84
N GLU A 183 -29.80 10.09 6.95
CA GLU A 183 -28.41 9.87 7.37
C GLU A 183 -28.23 8.42 7.83
N VAL A 184 -27.29 7.68 7.25
CA VAL A 184 -27.00 6.28 7.60
C VAL A 184 -25.71 6.13 8.39
N ALA A 185 -24.79 7.08 8.25
CA ALA A 185 -23.54 7.16 8.99
C ALA A 185 -23.01 8.61 9.00
N THR A 186 -22.16 8.92 9.97
CA THR A 186 -21.43 10.20 10.04
C THR A 186 -19.93 9.99 9.90
N GLN A 187 -19.18 11.09 9.72
CA GLN A 187 -17.72 11.16 9.67
C GLN A 187 -17.02 10.51 10.88
N ALA A 188 -17.68 10.48 12.04
CA ALA A 188 -17.18 9.75 13.21
C ALA A 188 -17.15 8.22 13.02
N THR A 189 -17.87 7.69 12.04
CA THR A 189 -17.93 6.26 11.66
C THR A 189 -17.20 5.99 10.35
N VAL A 190 -17.37 6.86 9.34
CA VAL A 190 -16.72 6.74 8.03
C VAL A 190 -15.55 7.71 7.96
N ARG A 191 -14.39 7.26 8.43
CA ARG A 191 -13.10 7.99 8.36
C ARG A 191 -11.93 7.05 8.08
N GLY A 192 -10.99 7.52 7.27
CA GLY A 192 -9.77 6.81 6.93
C GLY A 192 -9.87 5.93 5.68
N ALA A 193 -8.80 5.94 4.89
CA ALA A 193 -8.79 5.56 3.48
C ALA A 193 -8.97 4.05 3.20
N PHE A 194 -8.77 3.18 4.20
CA PHE A 194 -8.72 1.71 4.00
C PHE A 194 -9.73 0.92 4.84
N ALA A 195 -10.58 1.57 5.65
CA ALA A 195 -11.60 0.87 6.43
C ALA A 195 -12.90 0.74 5.62
N ALA A 196 -13.34 -0.50 5.36
CA ALA A 196 -14.66 -0.76 4.81
C ALA A 196 -15.72 -0.73 5.93
N THR A 197 -16.81 0.00 5.70
CA THR A 197 -17.98 0.06 6.58
C THR A 197 -19.22 -0.43 5.86
N THR A 198 -20.21 -0.94 6.60
CA THR A 198 -21.39 -1.59 6.01
C THR A 198 -22.64 -1.24 6.80
N PHE A 199 -23.66 -0.76 6.11
CA PHE A 199 -24.88 -0.20 6.69
C PHE A 199 -26.12 -0.86 6.10
N ASP A 200 -27.09 -1.24 6.94
CA ASP A 200 -28.38 -1.71 6.45
C ASP A 200 -29.18 -0.53 5.87
N VAL A 201 -29.57 -0.64 4.60
CA VAL A 201 -30.36 0.39 3.90
C VAL A 201 -31.70 -0.16 3.41
N THR A 202 -32.07 -1.39 3.82
CA THR A 202 -33.23 -2.13 3.30
C THR A 202 -34.52 -1.31 3.30
N ASP A 203 -34.87 -0.72 4.45
CA ASP A 203 -36.09 0.07 4.66
C ASP A 203 -36.03 1.48 4.05
N LEU A 204 -34.86 1.92 3.60
CA LEU A 204 -34.66 3.22 2.95
C LEU A 204 -34.93 3.14 1.44
N LEU A 205 -34.77 1.97 0.84
CA LEU A 205 -34.88 1.76 -0.62
C LEU A 205 -36.34 1.74 -1.12
N ARG A 206 -36.53 2.23 -2.34
CA ARG A 206 -37.84 2.49 -2.96
C ARG A 206 -37.92 1.91 -4.37
N PRO A 207 -39.11 1.59 -4.88
CA PRO A 207 -39.30 1.29 -6.30
C PRO A 207 -38.87 2.46 -7.21
N GLY A 208 -38.07 2.18 -8.25
CA GLY A 208 -37.57 3.19 -9.17
C GLY A 208 -36.26 3.85 -8.70
N THR A 209 -36.13 5.15 -8.91
CA THR A 209 -34.92 5.92 -8.56
C THR A 209 -34.73 6.05 -7.06
N ASN A 210 -33.52 5.73 -6.63
CA ASN A 210 -32.98 5.94 -5.29
C ASN A 210 -31.73 6.82 -5.43
N SER A 211 -31.33 7.49 -4.35
CA SER A 211 -30.17 8.39 -4.36
C SER A 211 -29.29 8.17 -3.14
N LEU A 212 -27.99 8.12 -3.40
CA LEU A 212 -26.90 8.14 -2.43
C LEU A 212 -26.22 9.52 -2.53
N ALA A 213 -25.89 10.11 -1.39
CA ALA A 213 -24.97 11.24 -1.31
C ALA A 213 -23.98 11.02 -0.16
N LEU A 214 -22.72 11.35 -0.38
CA LEU A 214 -21.71 11.48 0.67
C LEU A 214 -21.28 12.95 0.75
N GLU A 215 -21.18 13.48 1.96
CA GLU A 215 -20.55 14.77 2.26
C GLU A 215 -19.12 14.45 2.71
N LEU A 216 -18.14 14.59 1.81
CA LEU A 216 -16.74 14.30 2.09
C LEU A 216 -16.08 15.48 2.80
N TYR A 217 -15.42 15.22 3.91
CA TYR A 217 -14.71 16.19 4.73
C TYR A 217 -13.21 16.17 4.41
N PRO A 218 -12.53 17.33 4.39
CA PRO A 218 -11.15 17.45 3.92
C PRO A 218 -10.17 16.51 4.62
N ASN A 219 -9.21 15.99 3.85
CA ASN A 219 -8.22 15.03 4.33
C ASN A 219 -7.14 15.69 5.21
N ASP A 220 -6.59 14.93 6.15
CA ASP A 220 -5.43 15.32 6.97
C ASP A 220 -4.65 14.09 7.43
N SER A 221 -3.55 13.78 6.73
CA SER A 221 -2.67 12.67 7.08
C SER A 221 -1.92 12.87 8.40
N THR A 222 -1.95 14.06 9.01
CA THR A 222 -1.37 14.28 10.35
C THR A 222 -2.32 13.89 11.49
N SER A 223 -3.60 13.60 11.21
CA SER A 223 -4.59 13.18 12.22
C SER A 223 -5.56 12.06 11.78
N MET A 224 -5.39 11.50 10.59
CA MET A 224 -6.27 10.46 10.02
C MET A 224 -5.48 9.29 9.42
N LEU A 225 -6.04 8.09 9.54
CA LEU A 225 -5.52 6.85 8.94
C LEU A 225 -5.83 6.82 7.44
N THR A 226 -5.07 7.58 6.66
CA THR A 226 -5.43 8.00 5.29
C THR A 226 -4.26 7.79 4.31
N VAL A 227 -4.25 8.50 3.18
CA VAL A 227 -3.12 8.59 2.24
C VAL A 227 -2.66 10.04 2.06
N ASP A 228 -1.37 10.22 1.79
CA ASP A 228 -0.79 11.40 1.13
C ASP A 228 0.27 10.97 0.09
N ASN A 229 1.33 11.76 -0.15
CA ASN A 229 2.45 11.38 -1.02
C ASN A 229 3.84 11.63 -0.39
N VAL A 230 3.93 11.75 0.94
CA VAL A 230 5.17 12.01 1.70
C VAL A 230 6.02 13.14 1.07
N ASP A 231 7.17 12.82 0.45
CA ASP A 231 8.01 13.75 -0.32
C ASP A 231 8.17 13.32 -1.81
N TRP A 232 7.47 12.27 -2.23
CA TRP A 232 7.62 11.63 -3.54
C TRP A 232 7.23 12.56 -4.70
N THR A 233 6.31 13.49 -4.45
CA THR A 233 5.68 14.35 -5.46
C THR A 233 5.51 15.80 -4.96
N GLN A 234 4.44 16.48 -5.36
CA GLN A 234 3.92 17.67 -4.69
C GLN A 234 2.58 17.29 -4.07
N ILE A 235 2.22 17.92 -2.97
CA ILE A 235 0.92 17.69 -2.31
C ILE A 235 -0.22 17.98 -3.30
N PRO A 236 -1.18 17.05 -3.51
CA PRO A 236 -2.38 17.29 -4.29
C PRO A 236 -3.18 18.49 -3.75
N PRO A 237 -3.79 19.36 -4.58
CA PRO A 237 -4.46 20.56 -4.10
C PRO A 237 -5.68 20.33 -3.19
N ASP A 238 -6.34 19.17 -3.35
CA ASP A 238 -7.46 18.68 -2.56
C ASP A 238 -7.03 17.72 -1.44
N ASN A 239 -5.72 17.56 -1.23
CA ASN A 239 -5.11 16.57 -0.36
C ASN A 239 -5.65 15.13 -0.60
N ASN A 240 -6.03 14.81 -1.85
CA ASN A 240 -6.71 13.58 -2.28
C ASN A 240 -8.11 13.34 -1.70
N THR A 241 -8.78 14.33 -1.12
CA THR A 241 -10.16 14.20 -0.59
C THR A 241 -11.11 13.66 -1.66
N GLY A 242 -11.77 12.54 -1.39
CA GLY A 242 -12.40 11.74 -2.44
C GLY A 242 -12.82 10.32 -2.04
N ILE A 243 -13.19 9.53 -3.04
CA ILE A 243 -13.50 8.09 -2.86
C ILE A 243 -12.67 7.27 -3.86
N GLN A 244 -11.64 6.59 -3.37
CA GLN A 244 -10.67 5.81 -4.18
C GLN A 244 -11.09 4.35 -4.46
N PHE A 245 -12.16 3.84 -3.82
CA PHE A 245 -12.68 2.49 -4.04
C PHE A 245 -14.18 2.53 -4.37
N PRO A 246 -14.71 1.55 -5.12
CA PRO A 246 -16.14 1.50 -5.46
C PRO A 246 -17.04 1.40 -4.21
N VAL A 247 -18.04 2.27 -4.12
CA VAL A 247 -19.17 2.12 -3.19
C VAL A 247 -20.15 1.10 -3.76
N GLN A 248 -20.65 0.17 -2.94
CA GLN A 248 -21.40 -1.00 -3.44
C GLN A 248 -22.67 -1.26 -2.64
N LEU A 249 -23.67 -1.89 -3.27
CA LEU A 249 -24.76 -2.57 -2.58
C LEU A 249 -24.54 -4.08 -2.59
N HIS A 250 -24.51 -4.72 -1.43
CA HIS A 250 -24.78 -6.15 -1.32
C HIS A 250 -26.26 -6.35 -1.01
N ALA A 251 -26.91 -7.32 -1.67
CA ALA A 251 -28.35 -7.50 -1.57
C ALA A 251 -28.69 -8.98 -1.68
N ALA A 252 -29.22 -9.56 -0.61
CA ALA A 252 -29.24 -11.00 -0.35
C ALA A 252 -30.54 -11.44 0.32
N GLY A 253 -30.87 -12.74 0.25
CA GLY A 253 -32.02 -13.31 0.97
C GLY A 253 -31.86 -13.24 2.51
N PRO A 254 -32.79 -13.88 3.26
CA PRO A 254 -32.72 -13.93 4.73
C PRO A 254 -31.45 -14.58 5.27
N LEU A 255 -30.86 -15.49 4.49
CA LEU A 255 -29.47 -15.95 4.63
C LEU A 255 -28.61 -15.31 3.55
N ALA A 256 -27.56 -14.61 3.96
CA ALA A 256 -26.54 -14.02 3.10
C ALA A 256 -25.18 -14.74 3.28
N ILE A 257 -24.29 -14.64 2.29
CA ILE A 257 -22.95 -15.24 2.32
C ILE A 257 -21.89 -14.22 1.89
N GLY A 258 -20.92 -14.00 2.77
CA GLY A 258 -19.79 -13.09 2.57
C GLY A 258 -18.46 -13.73 2.92
N ASP A 259 -17.40 -12.94 2.79
CA ASP A 259 -16.03 -13.28 3.22
C ASP A 259 -15.52 -14.66 2.77
N ALA A 260 -15.90 -15.10 1.56
CA ALA A 260 -15.60 -16.43 1.05
C ALA A 260 -14.16 -16.53 0.51
N HIS A 261 -13.34 -17.39 1.10
CA HIS A 261 -11.90 -17.50 0.80
C HIS A 261 -11.34 -18.91 1.01
N VAL A 262 -10.07 -19.14 0.62
CA VAL A 262 -9.36 -20.41 0.83
C VAL A 262 -8.04 -20.20 1.58
N THR A 263 -7.93 -20.76 2.78
CA THR A 263 -6.64 -20.92 3.48
C THR A 263 -6.03 -22.28 3.14
N GLN A 264 -4.71 -22.38 2.95
CA GLN A 264 -4.04 -23.61 2.49
C GLN A 264 -2.90 -24.06 3.41
N SER A 265 -2.59 -25.35 3.40
CA SER A 265 -1.42 -25.92 4.05
C SER A 265 -0.72 -26.88 3.08
N ASP A 266 0.42 -26.45 2.55
CA ASP A 266 1.14 -27.17 1.51
C ASP A 266 2.20 -28.12 2.11
N ALA A 267 2.41 -29.25 1.44
CA ALA A 267 3.53 -30.13 1.75
C ALA A 267 4.87 -29.45 1.38
N PRO A 268 5.93 -29.51 2.20
CA PRO A 268 7.23 -28.89 1.89
C PRO A 268 7.94 -29.42 0.63
N ASP A 269 7.52 -30.57 0.11
CA ASP A 269 7.98 -31.15 -1.16
C ASP A 269 7.04 -30.84 -2.35
N LEU A 270 6.00 -30.04 -2.12
CA LEU A 270 4.94 -29.65 -3.05
C LEU A 270 4.10 -30.83 -3.59
N SER A 271 4.12 -31.98 -2.92
CA SER A 271 3.37 -33.18 -3.33
C SER A 271 1.86 -33.08 -3.10
N SER A 272 1.40 -32.24 -2.17
CA SER A 272 -0.02 -31.98 -1.93
C SER A 272 -0.28 -30.62 -1.27
N ALA A 273 -1.49 -30.09 -1.44
CA ALA A 273 -2.02 -28.94 -0.71
C ALA A 273 -3.33 -29.31 -0.01
N ALA A 274 -3.43 -28.99 1.28
CA ALA A 274 -4.63 -29.19 2.10
C ALA A 274 -5.43 -27.88 2.16
N LEU A 275 -6.48 -27.78 1.35
CA LEU A 275 -7.29 -26.56 1.23
C LEU A 275 -8.39 -26.52 2.30
N THR A 276 -8.63 -25.36 2.89
CA THR A 276 -9.74 -25.12 3.82
C THR A 276 -10.54 -23.92 3.34
N VAL A 277 -11.78 -24.18 2.92
CA VAL A 277 -12.72 -23.14 2.49
C VAL A 277 -13.41 -22.54 3.72
N ARG A 278 -13.50 -21.22 3.76
CA ARG A 278 -14.23 -20.45 4.77
C ARG A 278 -15.18 -19.49 4.08
N ALA A 279 -16.35 -19.25 4.68
CA ALA A 279 -17.26 -18.17 4.30
C ALA A 279 -18.13 -17.81 5.51
N ASP A 280 -18.43 -16.53 5.68
CA ASP A 280 -19.36 -16.06 6.70
C ASP A 280 -20.80 -16.14 6.18
N VAL A 281 -21.69 -16.79 6.95
CA VAL A 281 -23.13 -16.80 6.66
C VAL A 281 -23.85 -15.97 7.71
N SER A 282 -24.54 -14.91 7.30
CA SER A 282 -25.35 -14.07 8.18
C SER A 282 -26.84 -14.35 8.01
N ASN A 283 -27.59 -14.22 9.10
CA ASN A 283 -29.04 -14.43 9.14
C ASN A 283 -29.75 -13.14 9.58
N ALA A 284 -30.47 -12.53 8.64
CA ALA A 284 -31.24 -11.31 8.84
C ALA A 284 -32.59 -11.53 9.56
N ALA A 285 -33.07 -12.78 9.65
CA ALA A 285 -34.39 -13.08 10.18
C ALA A 285 -34.45 -13.05 11.71
N ALA A 286 -35.63 -12.76 12.25
CA ALA A 286 -35.95 -12.85 13.68
C ALA A 286 -36.05 -14.30 14.22
N THR A 287 -35.79 -15.31 13.39
CA THR A 287 -35.74 -16.73 13.75
C THR A 287 -34.45 -17.36 13.24
N ALA A 288 -33.98 -18.42 13.90
CA ALA A 288 -32.86 -19.21 13.38
C ALA A 288 -33.25 -19.84 12.03
N LEU A 289 -32.36 -19.76 11.03
CA LEU A 289 -32.57 -20.29 9.70
C LEU A 289 -31.54 -21.36 9.36
N THR A 290 -31.97 -22.38 8.62
CA THR A 290 -31.10 -23.45 8.12
C THR A 290 -30.91 -23.29 6.62
N GLY A 291 -29.66 -23.35 6.17
CA GLY A 291 -29.29 -23.31 4.76
C GLY A 291 -28.11 -24.22 4.47
N THR A 292 -27.81 -24.44 3.20
CA THR A 292 -26.65 -25.22 2.76
C THR A 292 -25.65 -24.32 2.05
N VAL A 293 -24.48 -24.14 2.67
CA VAL A 293 -23.33 -23.53 1.99
C VAL A 293 -22.79 -24.55 1.00
N SER A 294 -22.57 -24.13 -0.23
CA SER A 294 -21.93 -24.90 -1.29
C SER A 294 -20.72 -24.13 -1.80
N ALA A 295 -19.59 -24.80 -1.98
CA ALA A 295 -18.40 -24.21 -2.58
C ALA A 295 -17.86 -25.11 -3.71
N THR A 296 -17.50 -24.47 -4.81
CA THR A 296 -16.79 -25.10 -5.94
C THR A 296 -15.43 -24.44 -6.09
N ILE A 297 -14.36 -25.24 -6.12
CA ILE A 297 -13.01 -24.81 -6.49
C ILE A 297 -12.74 -25.33 -7.90
N ALA A 298 -12.75 -24.44 -8.89
CA ALA A 298 -12.36 -24.75 -10.25
C ALA A 298 -10.83 -24.65 -10.40
N PRO A 299 -10.14 -25.69 -10.90
CA PRO A 299 -8.71 -25.62 -11.16
C PRO A 299 -8.39 -24.77 -12.41
N PRO A 300 -7.15 -24.25 -12.54
CA PRO A 300 -6.67 -23.60 -13.77
C PRO A 300 -6.77 -24.53 -14.99
N ALA A 301 -6.75 -23.94 -16.19
CA ALA A 301 -6.97 -24.65 -17.46
C ALA A 301 -6.14 -25.96 -17.60
N GLY A 302 -6.84 -27.09 -17.75
CA GLY A 302 -6.26 -28.43 -17.82
C GLY A 302 -5.85 -29.04 -16.47
N GLY A 303 -6.26 -28.45 -15.34
CA GLY A 303 -5.97 -28.91 -13.97
C GLY A 303 -6.94 -29.96 -13.40
N GLY A 304 -7.85 -30.50 -14.21
CA GLY A 304 -8.79 -31.56 -13.81
C GLY A 304 -10.24 -31.09 -13.67
N ALA A 305 -11.04 -31.84 -12.91
CA ALA A 305 -12.43 -31.49 -12.60
C ALA A 305 -12.50 -30.54 -11.38
N PRO A 306 -13.53 -29.67 -11.27
CA PRO A 306 -13.75 -28.87 -10.09
C PRO A 306 -13.97 -29.71 -8.82
N ILE A 307 -13.42 -29.25 -7.70
CA ILE A 307 -13.69 -29.83 -6.38
C ILE A 307 -14.97 -29.20 -5.84
N GLN A 308 -15.90 -30.02 -5.36
CA GLN A 308 -17.16 -29.56 -4.79
C GLN A 308 -17.33 -30.05 -3.35
N VAL A 309 -17.76 -29.15 -2.47
CA VAL A 309 -18.05 -29.39 -1.06
C VAL A 309 -19.33 -28.63 -0.66
N SER A 310 -20.05 -29.16 0.32
CA SER A 310 -21.26 -28.51 0.84
C SER A 310 -21.50 -28.86 2.30
N ARG A 311 -21.87 -27.87 3.11
CA ARG A 311 -22.16 -28.01 4.54
C ARG A 311 -23.48 -27.30 4.87
N THR A 312 -24.44 -28.05 5.40
CA THR A 312 -25.64 -27.48 6.00
C THR A 312 -25.29 -26.82 7.33
N VAL A 313 -25.83 -25.62 7.56
CA VAL A 313 -25.62 -24.79 8.75
C VAL A 313 -26.97 -24.26 9.23
N THR A 314 -27.14 -24.12 10.55
CA THR A 314 -28.27 -23.41 11.16
C THR A 314 -27.73 -22.19 11.88
N VAL A 315 -28.01 -21.00 11.35
CA VAL A 315 -27.51 -19.72 11.87
C VAL A 315 -28.58 -19.10 12.79
N PRO A 316 -28.24 -18.67 14.03
CA PRO A 316 -29.20 -18.00 14.92
C PRO A 316 -29.79 -16.72 14.34
N ALA A 317 -30.90 -16.25 14.89
CA ALA A 317 -31.52 -14.98 14.50
C ALA A 317 -30.56 -13.79 14.70
N GLY A 318 -30.43 -12.92 13.71
CA GLY A 318 -29.57 -11.72 13.78
C GLY A 318 -28.07 -11.99 13.95
N ALA A 319 -27.60 -13.20 13.62
CA ALA A 319 -26.22 -13.64 13.86
C ALA A 319 -25.46 -13.92 12.56
N THR A 320 -24.13 -13.86 12.63
CA THR A 320 -23.20 -14.32 11.60
C THR A 320 -22.42 -15.53 12.11
N GLN A 321 -22.20 -16.53 11.25
CA GLN A 321 -21.42 -17.72 11.58
C GLN A 321 -20.48 -18.08 10.42
N THR A 322 -19.18 -18.15 10.71
CA THR A 322 -18.16 -18.64 9.78
C THR A 322 -18.32 -20.14 9.55
N VAL A 323 -18.73 -20.53 8.34
CA VAL A 323 -18.78 -21.93 7.91
C VAL A 323 -17.42 -22.33 7.37
N THR A 324 -16.77 -23.28 8.07
CA THR A 324 -15.50 -23.87 7.65
C THR A 324 -15.75 -25.23 6.99
N MET A 325 -15.09 -25.51 5.87
CA MET A 325 -15.06 -26.81 5.20
C MET A 325 -13.59 -27.18 4.98
N ALA A 326 -13.11 -28.20 5.72
CA ALA A 326 -11.70 -28.58 5.79
C ALA A 326 -11.49 -30.07 5.41
N PRO A 327 -10.25 -30.51 5.09
CA PRO A 327 -10.01 -31.85 4.53
C PRO A 327 -10.35 -33.02 5.47
N ALA A 328 -10.47 -32.77 6.78
CA ALA A 328 -10.93 -33.76 7.76
C ALA A 328 -12.40 -34.16 7.56
N ASP A 329 -13.25 -33.22 7.14
CA ASP A 329 -14.66 -33.45 6.81
C ASP A 329 -14.84 -33.76 5.30
N PHE A 330 -13.99 -33.18 4.45
CA PHE A 330 -14.09 -33.22 2.98
C PHE A 330 -12.75 -33.62 2.35
N PRO A 331 -12.39 -34.92 2.32
CA PRO A 331 -11.08 -35.39 1.86
C PRO A 331 -10.67 -34.92 0.45
N GLN A 332 -11.64 -34.61 -0.42
CA GLN A 332 -11.43 -34.06 -1.76
C GLN A 332 -10.75 -32.66 -1.77
N LEU A 333 -10.72 -31.95 -0.64
CA LEU A 333 -9.95 -30.71 -0.46
C LEU A 333 -8.43 -30.95 -0.29
N THR A 334 -7.98 -32.21 -0.21
CA THR A 334 -6.55 -32.55 -0.31
C THR A 334 -6.15 -32.70 -1.77
N VAL A 335 -5.66 -31.62 -2.38
CA VAL A 335 -5.17 -31.62 -3.76
C VAL A 335 -3.82 -32.33 -3.80
N ARG A 336 -3.70 -33.40 -4.61
CA ARG A 336 -2.40 -34.06 -4.87
C ARG A 336 -1.78 -33.50 -6.14
N HIS A 337 -0.47 -33.28 -6.12
CA HIS A 337 0.29 -32.58 -7.16
C HIS A 337 -0.42 -31.30 -7.64
N PRO A 338 -0.69 -30.34 -6.72
CA PRO A 338 -1.30 -29.06 -7.08
C PRO A 338 -0.47 -28.33 -8.13
N ARG A 339 -1.13 -27.53 -8.96
CA ARG A 339 -0.43 -26.57 -9.82
C ARG A 339 -0.05 -25.37 -8.97
N VAL A 340 1.15 -25.45 -8.39
CA VAL A 340 1.72 -24.43 -7.50
C VAL A 340 2.05 -23.15 -8.26
N TRP A 341 1.71 -22.00 -7.68
CA TRP A 341 2.00 -20.67 -8.20
C TRP A 341 3.45 -20.25 -7.88
N TRP A 342 4.10 -19.58 -8.83
CA TRP A 342 5.45 -19.06 -8.70
C TRP A 342 5.57 -17.63 -9.23
N PRO A 343 6.58 -16.86 -8.76
CA PRO A 343 7.03 -15.66 -9.45
C PRO A 343 7.47 -15.99 -10.89
N TYR A 344 7.32 -15.06 -11.84
CA TYR A 344 7.50 -15.37 -13.28
C TYR A 344 8.91 -15.82 -13.69
N GLN A 345 9.91 -15.61 -12.83
CA GLN A 345 11.29 -16.04 -13.02
C GLN A 345 11.57 -17.45 -12.49
N MET A 346 10.58 -18.08 -11.84
CA MET A 346 10.71 -19.33 -11.10
C MET A 346 9.72 -20.42 -11.56
N GLY A 347 8.61 -20.05 -12.20
CA GLY A 347 7.62 -20.98 -12.74
C GLY A 347 6.40 -20.29 -13.35
N ASP A 348 5.32 -21.06 -13.54
CA ASP A 348 4.04 -20.58 -14.04
C ASP A 348 3.21 -19.85 -12.96
N GLN A 349 2.14 -19.17 -13.39
CA GLN A 349 1.17 -18.46 -12.54
C GLN A 349 -0.24 -19.13 -12.55
N PRO A 350 -0.40 -20.41 -12.17
CA PRO A 350 -1.71 -21.05 -12.03
C PRO A 350 -2.55 -20.38 -10.93
N LEU A 351 -3.80 -20.04 -11.28
CA LEU A 351 -4.83 -19.57 -10.35
C LEU A 351 -6.02 -20.54 -10.34
N TYR A 352 -6.47 -20.89 -9.15
CA TYR A 352 -7.69 -21.64 -8.88
C TYR A 352 -8.82 -20.65 -8.59
N ARG A 353 -10.07 -20.97 -8.95
CA ARG A 353 -11.22 -20.09 -8.68
C ARG A 353 -12.17 -20.70 -7.67
N LEU A 354 -12.39 -20.02 -6.55
CA LEU A 354 -13.47 -20.32 -5.62
C LEU A 354 -14.78 -19.69 -6.12
N SER A 355 -15.89 -20.40 -5.93
CA SER A 355 -17.24 -19.85 -6.04
C SER A 355 -18.10 -20.45 -4.95
N ALA A 356 -18.69 -19.61 -4.11
CA ALA A 356 -19.45 -20.01 -2.92
C ALA A 356 -20.85 -19.41 -2.91
N SER A 357 -21.83 -20.19 -2.46
CA SER A 357 -23.23 -19.77 -2.33
C SER A 357 -23.89 -20.40 -1.10
N VAL A 358 -24.96 -19.75 -0.61
CA VAL A 358 -25.85 -20.31 0.40
C VAL A 358 -27.23 -20.54 -0.21
N SER A 359 -27.78 -21.73 -0.01
CA SER A 359 -29.11 -22.10 -0.48
C SER A 359 -30.07 -22.39 0.67
N GLN A 360 -31.34 -22.07 0.46
CA GLN A 360 -32.45 -22.33 1.37
C GLN A 360 -33.61 -22.94 0.56
N ASP A 361 -34.25 -23.98 1.08
CA ASP A 361 -35.39 -24.68 0.46
C ASP A 361 -35.19 -25.09 -1.01
N GLY A 362 -33.94 -25.35 -1.40
CA GLY A 362 -33.53 -25.74 -2.77
C GLY A 362 -33.21 -24.59 -3.72
N ALA A 363 -33.38 -23.33 -3.31
CA ALA A 363 -33.04 -22.13 -4.08
C ALA A 363 -31.79 -21.42 -3.54
N ILE A 364 -31.03 -20.73 -4.40
CA ILE A 364 -29.90 -19.90 -3.97
C ILE A 364 -30.42 -18.62 -3.33
N ALA A 365 -30.12 -18.41 -2.05
CA ALA A 365 -30.47 -17.20 -1.31
C ALA A 365 -29.44 -16.07 -1.54
N ASP A 366 -28.16 -16.43 -1.61
CA ASP A 366 -27.06 -15.50 -1.89
C ASP A 366 -25.83 -16.24 -2.46
N ALA A 367 -24.94 -15.50 -3.13
CA ALA A 367 -23.71 -15.99 -3.73
C ALA A 367 -22.59 -14.95 -3.59
N ALA A 368 -21.46 -15.36 -3.03
CA ALA A 368 -20.31 -14.50 -2.83
C ALA A 368 -19.60 -14.23 -4.18
N PRO A 369 -18.96 -13.05 -4.35
CA PRO A 369 -18.09 -12.78 -5.49
C PRO A 369 -17.04 -13.89 -5.69
N PRO A 370 -16.89 -14.48 -6.89
CA PRO A 370 -15.90 -15.53 -7.13
C PRO A 370 -14.45 -15.01 -7.05
N VAL A 371 -13.69 -15.45 -6.06
CA VAL A 371 -12.26 -15.10 -5.89
C VAL A 371 -11.33 -16.08 -6.65
N ASP A 372 -10.25 -15.55 -7.21
CA ASP A 372 -9.12 -16.34 -7.73
C ASP A 372 -8.02 -16.41 -6.66
N PHE A 373 -7.37 -17.56 -6.49
CA PHE A 373 -6.28 -17.75 -5.52
C PHE A 373 -5.16 -18.65 -6.07
N GLY A 374 -3.94 -18.49 -5.55
CA GLY A 374 -2.77 -19.30 -5.95
C GLY A 374 -2.28 -20.22 -4.84
N ILE A 375 -2.11 -21.51 -5.14
CA ILE A 375 -1.51 -22.47 -4.22
C ILE A 375 0.00 -22.19 -4.14
N ARG A 376 0.46 -21.67 -3.01
CA ARG A 376 1.84 -21.29 -2.73
C ARG A 376 2.06 -21.13 -1.22
N THR A 377 3.29 -21.39 -0.79
CA THR A 377 3.78 -21.08 0.56
C THR A 377 4.76 -19.91 0.50
N VAL A 378 4.59 -18.91 1.35
CA VAL A 378 5.63 -17.89 1.61
C VAL A 378 6.36 -18.26 2.90
N SER A 379 7.68 -18.05 2.94
CA SER A 379 8.42 -18.06 4.20
C SER A 379 9.51 -17.00 4.20
N THR A 380 9.90 -16.58 5.40
CA THR A 380 10.92 -15.55 5.62
C THR A 380 11.78 -15.92 6.81
N PHE A 381 13.05 -15.53 6.80
CA PHE A 381 13.98 -15.73 7.91
C PHE A 381 15.04 -14.62 7.95
N LEU A 382 15.70 -14.48 9.10
CA LEU A 382 16.91 -13.67 9.25
C LEU A 382 18.14 -14.56 9.05
N THR A 383 19.17 -14.07 8.35
CA THR A 383 20.47 -14.73 8.31
C THR A 383 21.10 -14.81 9.70
N ALA A 384 22.20 -15.56 9.84
CA ALA A 384 23.01 -15.45 11.04
C ALA A 384 23.48 -13.98 11.25
N PRO A 385 23.43 -13.47 12.50
CA PRO A 385 24.07 -12.22 12.91
C PRO A 385 25.50 -12.03 12.40
N SER A 386 25.83 -10.80 12.03
CA SER A 386 27.13 -10.43 11.47
C SER A 386 27.54 -9.01 11.87
N ALA A 387 28.77 -8.60 11.54
CA ALA A 387 29.21 -7.22 11.70
C ALA A 387 28.57 -6.24 10.69
N MET A 388 27.89 -6.77 9.67
CA MET A 388 27.18 -6.00 8.64
C MET A 388 25.70 -5.85 9.03
N ALA A 389 24.94 -6.94 9.01
CA ALA A 389 23.59 -6.99 9.58
C ALA A 389 23.65 -7.59 11.00
N ARG A 390 23.43 -6.76 12.03
CA ARG A 390 23.62 -7.13 13.45
C ARG A 390 22.66 -8.20 13.95
N ASP A 391 21.37 -8.07 13.65
CA ASP A 391 20.34 -9.07 13.98
C ASP A 391 20.15 -10.13 12.88
N GLY A 392 20.92 -10.02 11.79
CA GLY A 392 20.76 -10.80 10.56
C GLY A 392 20.00 -10.03 9.48
N ALA A 393 20.18 -10.46 8.23
CA ALA A 393 19.53 -9.87 7.06
C ALA A 393 18.23 -10.62 6.73
N ARG A 394 17.19 -9.89 6.31
CA ARG A 394 15.92 -10.46 5.84
C ARG A 394 16.11 -11.26 4.55
N VAL A 395 15.55 -12.47 4.51
CA VAL A 395 15.53 -13.34 3.32
C VAL A 395 14.13 -13.90 3.12
N PHE A 396 13.54 -13.63 1.97
CA PHE A 396 12.25 -14.18 1.54
C PHE A 396 12.44 -15.43 0.68
N ALA A 397 11.47 -16.35 0.77
CA ALA A 397 11.42 -17.58 0.01
C ALA A 397 9.98 -17.89 -0.41
N ILE A 398 9.81 -18.35 -1.66
CA ILE A 398 8.53 -18.84 -2.18
C ILE A 398 8.65 -20.35 -2.39
N ASN A 399 7.69 -21.13 -1.88
CA ASN A 399 7.64 -22.59 -1.98
C ASN A 399 8.96 -23.27 -1.53
N GLY A 400 9.54 -22.76 -0.43
CA GLY A 400 10.82 -23.23 0.12
C GLY A 400 12.07 -22.84 -0.69
N ARG A 401 11.96 -21.95 -1.67
CA ARG A 401 13.08 -21.46 -2.50
C ARG A 401 13.37 -19.97 -2.19
N PRO A 402 14.48 -19.66 -1.51
CA PRO A 402 14.97 -18.29 -1.38
C PRO A 402 15.23 -17.66 -2.74
N PHE A 403 14.93 -16.37 -2.88
CA PHE A 403 15.17 -15.59 -4.09
C PHE A 403 15.81 -14.24 -3.74
N VAL A 404 16.40 -13.57 -4.74
CA VAL A 404 16.84 -12.19 -4.60
C VAL A 404 15.70 -11.28 -5.03
N PHE A 405 15.16 -10.50 -4.09
CA PHE A 405 14.19 -9.45 -4.36
C PHE A 405 14.85 -8.38 -5.24
N ARG A 406 14.18 -8.01 -6.33
CA ARG A 406 14.65 -7.01 -7.30
C ARG A 406 13.43 -6.25 -7.77
N GLY A 407 13.17 -5.11 -7.15
CA GLY A 407 12.00 -4.28 -7.42
C GLY A 407 12.30 -2.79 -7.29
N GLY A 408 11.27 -2.04 -6.94
CA GLY A 408 11.33 -0.63 -6.53
C GLY A 408 10.01 -0.24 -5.87
N GLY A 409 9.97 0.94 -5.26
CA GLY A 409 8.74 1.53 -4.74
C GLY A 409 7.74 1.79 -5.88
N PHE A 410 6.46 1.57 -5.59
CA PHE A 410 5.33 1.81 -6.47
C PHE A 410 4.45 2.90 -5.84
N GLY A 411 4.15 3.95 -6.60
CA GLY A 411 3.18 4.99 -6.24
C GLY A 411 2.04 5.05 -7.26
N GLU A 412 0.83 5.29 -6.78
CA GLU A 412 -0.35 5.48 -7.61
C GLU A 412 -0.35 6.80 -8.43
N ASN A 413 -1.44 7.04 -9.17
CA ASN A 413 -1.72 8.33 -9.78
C ASN A 413 -1.79 9.43 -8.69
N LEU A 414 -1.25 10.62 -8.97
CA LEU A 414 -1.26 11.75 -8.03
C LEU A 414 -2.67 12.12 -7.51
N PHE A 415 -3.71 11.84 -8.29
CA PHE A 415 -5.11 12.07 -7.94
C PHE A 415 -5.90 10.75 -7.78
N LEU A 416 -5.21 9.67 -7.38
CA LEU A 416 -5.70 8.32 -7.09
C LEU A 416 -6.43 7.55 -8.23
N HIS A 417 -6.75 8.19 -9.36
CA HIS A 417 -7.43 7.58 -10.51
C HIS A 417 -6.79 6.26 -10.98
N TYR A 418 -7.53 5.14 -10.91
CA TYR A 418 -7.05 3.83 -11.35
C TYR A 418 -7.35 3.54 -12.82
N SER A 419 -6.32 3.19 -13.59
CA SER A 419 -6.50 2.52 -14.88
C SER A 419 -5.91 1.11 -14.88
N ALA A 420 -6.75 0.15 -15.25
CA ALA A 420 -6.35 -1.23 -15.51
C ALA A 420 -5.45 -1.33 -16.75
N ALA A 421 -5.66 -0.48 -17.75
CA ALA A 421 -4.85 -0.42 -18.96
C ALA A 421 -3.44 0.12 -18.69
N ASP A 422 -3.30 1.14 -17.82
CA ASP A 422 -1.96 1.61 -17.45
C ASP A 422 -1.24 0.64 -16.51
N THR A 423 -1.95 0.04 -15.55
CA THR A 423 -1.43 -1.07 -14.74
C THR A 423 -0.81 -2.17 -15.61
N ALA A 424 -1.49 -2.58 -16.69
CA ALA A 424 -0.97 -3.57 -17.62
C ALA A 424 0.32 -3.11 -18.35
N ASN A 425 0.43 -1.83 -18.69
CA ASN A 425 1.65 -1.24 -19.26
C ASN A 425 2.80 -1.25 -18.23
N GLN A 426 2.53 -0.83 -16.99
CA GLN A 426 3.52 -0.80 -15.91
C GLN A 426 4.03 -2.21 -15.57
N VAL A 427 3.14 -3.20 -15.48
CA VAL A 427 3.49 -4.63 -15.33
C VAL A 427 4.39 -5.12 -16.47
N ALA A 428 4.12 -4.71 -17.71
CA ALA A 428 4.99 -5.03 -18.85
C ALA A 428 6.37 -4.36 -18.76
N LEU A 429 6.44 -3.11 -18.28
CA LEU A 429 7.71 -2.40 -18.03
C LEU A 429 8.53 -3.06 -16.90
N ILE A 430 7.91 -3.42 -15.77
CA ILE A 430 8.55 -4.12 -14.64
C ILE A 430 9.16 -5.44 -15.13
N ARG A 431 8.41 -6.26 -15.89
CA ARG A 431 8.93 -7.47 -16.54
C ARG A 431 10.06 -7.17 -17.52
N SER A 432 9.95 -6.10 -18.32
CA SER A 432 10.99 -5.70 -19.29
C SER A 432 12.29 -5.19 -18.63
N LEU A 433 12.23 -4.71 -17.39
CA LEU A 433 13.41 -4.36 -16.59
C LEU A 433 14.07 -5.58 -15.94
N GLY A 434 13.42 -6.76 -15.98
CA GLY A 434 13.90 -7.98 -15.31
C GLY A 434 13.74 -7.94 -13.78
N LEU A 435 12.95 -7.00 -13.26
CA LEU A 435 12.51 -6.93 -11.87
C LEU A 435 11.50 -8.05 -11.60
N ASN A 436 11.42 -8.52 -10.35
CA ASN A 436 10.51 -9.59 -9.91
C ASN A 436 9.50 -9.17 -8.83
N ALA A 437 9.61 -7.94 -8.32
CA ALA A 437 8.77 -7.44 -7.25
C ALA A 437 8.55 -5.92 -7.35
N ILE A 438 7.64 -5.42 -6.52
CA ILE A 438 7.46 -4.00 -6.15
C ILE A 438 7.25 -3.89 -4.64
N ARG A 439 7.43 -2.68 -4.08
CA ARG A 439 6.97 -2.31 -2.74
C ARG A 439 5.85 -1.28 -2.83
N THR A 440 4.72 -1.51 -2.16
CA THR A 440 3.57 -0.58 -2.08
C THR A 440 3.46 -0.06 -0.66
N GLU A 441 4.15 1.05 -0.38
CA GLU A 441 4.25 1.64 0.95
C GLU A 441 3.06 2.55 1.25
N GLY A 442 2.11 2.09 2.07
CA GLY A 442 0.82 2.74 2.28
C GLY A 442 -0.12 2.69 1.08
N LYS A 443 0.29 2.06 -0.03
CA LYS A 443 -0.36 2.18 -1.34
C LYS A 443 -1.30 1.00 -1.63
N GLU A 444 -2.41 1.01 -0.91
CA GLU A 444 -3.53 0.09 -1.09
C GLU A 444 -4.30 0.37 -2.39
N LEU A 445 -4.37 -0.61 -3.29
CA LEU A 445 -4.89 -0.44 -4.64
C LEU A 445 -6.21 -1.19 -4.89
N PRO A 446 -6.89 -0.99 -6.04
CA PRO A 446 -8.07 -1.77 -6.39
C PRO A 446 -7.76 -3.25 -6.68
N ALA A 447 -8.76 -4.12 -6.52
CA ALA A 447 -8.57 -5.58 -6.60
C ALA A 447 -8.04 -6.10 -7.94
N ASP A 448 -8.29 -5.42 -9.08
CA ASP A 448 -7.69 -5.84 -10.35
C ASP A 448 -6.18 -5.57 -10.43
N PHE A 449 -5.63 -4.61 -9.67
CA PHE A 449 -4.18 -4.38 -9.61
C PHE A 449 -3.46 -5.66 -9.15
N TYR A 450 -3.83 -6.15 -7.96
CA TYR A 450 -3.28 -7.38 -7.41
C TYR A 450 -3.57 -8.58 -8.32
N ALA A 451 -4.79 -8.67 -8.89
CA ALA A 451 -5.13 -9.73 -9.83
C ALA A 451 -4.31 -9.69 -11.15
N GLN A 452 -3.88 -8.50 -11.62
CA GLN A 452 -2.92 -8.38 -12.72
C GLN A 452 -1.52 -8.84 -12.31
N LEU A 453 -1.04 -8.45 -11.12
CA LEU A 453 0.27 -8.85 -10.62
C LEU A 453 0.36 -10.36 -10.31
N ASP A 454 -0.73 -10.98 -9.83
CA ASP A 454 -0.87 -12.44 -9.67
C ASP A 454 -0.69 -13.18 -11.00
N ARG A 455 -1.39 -12.73 -12.05
CA ARG A 455 -1.31 -13.28 -13.41
C ARG A 455 0.08 -13.01 -14.03
N ALA A 456 0.74 -11.94 -13.61
CA ALA A 456 2.07 -11.55 -14.07
C ALA A 456 3.24 -12.10 -13.22
N GLY A 457 2.97 -12.80 -12.11
CA GLY A 457 4.01 -13.38 -11.26
C GLY A 457 4.97 -12.33 -10.69
N ILE A 458 4.48 -11.11 -10.46
CA ILE A 458 5.20 -10.01 -9.80
C ILE A 458 4.84 -10.07 -8.32
N LEU A 459 5.85 -9.99 -7.46
CA LEU A 459 5.67 -10.02 -6.01
C LEU A 459 5.39 -8.62 -5.46
N ILE A 460 4.66 -8.54 -4.36
CA ILE A 460 4.31 -7.28 -3.69
C ILE A 460 4.73 -7.38 -2.22
N ASP A 461 5.68 -6.54 -1.85
CA ASP A 461 5.93 -6.13 -0.47
C ASP A 461 4.95 -4.99 -0.15
N ALA A 462 3.85 -5.29 0.53
CA ALA A 462 2.86 -4.30 0.92
C ALA A 462 3.19 -3.75 2.32
N GLY A 463 2.74 -2.55 2.66
CA GLY A 463 2.91 -2.01 4.01
C GLY A 463 2.09 -0.76 4.31
N PHE A 464 2.16 -0.29 5.56
CA PHE A 464 1.66 1.05 5.94
C PHE A 464 2.65 2.14 5.54
N GLN A 465 2.17 3.38 5.39
CA GLN A 465 2.99 4.54 5.00
C GLN A 465 3.95 4.97 6.12
N CYS A 466 5.05 5.63 5.77
CA CYS A 466 5.85 6.41 6.72
C CYS A 466 5.22 7.75 7.09
N CYS A 467 5.90 8.45 8.00
CA CYS A 467 5.92 9.92 8.04
C CYS A 467 4.60 10.65 8.37
N ASP A 468 3.52 9.92 8.62
CA ASP A 468 2.16 10.43 8.86
C ASP A 468 1.51 9.77 10.11
N PHE A 469 0.18 9.83 10.23
CA PHE A 469 -0.56 9.25 11.36
C PHE A 469 -0.50 7.70 11.44
N TRP A 470 -0.02 6.99 10.41
CA TRP A 470 0.35 5.56 10.52
C TRP A 470 1.63 5.35 11.34
N GLN A 471 2.50 6.36 11.48
CA GLN A 471 3.69 6.34 12.34
C GLN A 471 3.62 7.43 13.43
N PRO A 472 2.73 7.29 14.43
CA PRO A 472 2.40 8.37 15.34
C PRO A 472 3.54 8.74 16.30
N ASP A 473 3.96 10.00 16.18
CA ASP A 473 5.11 10.60 16.84
C ASP A 473 5.05 10.55 18.39
N GLY A 474 6.20 10.72 19.04
CA GLY A 474 6.30 10.77 20.50
C GLY A 474 5.80 9.51 21.22
N GLY A 475 5.86 8.35 20.56
CA GLY A 475 5.40 7.06 21.11
C GLY A 475 3.88 6.91 21.15
N GLY A 476 3.15 7.48 20.18
CA GLY A 476 1.69 7.45 20.15
C GLY A 476 1.00 8.53 20.98
N THR A 477 1.68 9.63 21.29
CA THR A 477 1.12 10.69 22.15
C THR A 477 0.02 11.46 21.41
N GLY A 478 -1.23 11.04 21.60
CA GLY A 478 -2.42 11.63 20.97
C GLY A 478 -3.34 10.62 20.30
N VAL A 479 -2.84 9.40 20.02
CA VAL A 479 -3.62 8.30 19.42
C VAL A 479 -4.70 7.85 20.39
N THR A 480 -5.95 7.74 19.92
CA THR A 480 -7.10 7.37 20.75
C THR A 480 -7.52 5.91 20.58
N ALA A 481 -8.37 5.42 21.48
CA ALA A 481 -9.04 4.12 21.32
C ALA A 481 -9.90 4.03 20.04
N GLY A 482 -10.39 5.16 19.52
CA GLY A 482 -11.09 5.20 18.23
C GLY A 482 -10.14 4.98 17.04
N ASP A 483 -8.92 5.48 17.14
CA ASP A 483 -7.90 5.33 16.09
C ASP A 483 -7.32 3.90 16.10
N PHE A 484 -7.07 3.31 17.28
CA PHE A 484 -6.74 1.88 17.38
C PHE A 484 -7.85 0.97 16.83
N HIS A 485 -9.13 1.34 17.01
CA HIS A 485 -10.23 0.64 16.35
C HIS A 485 -10.19 0.81 14.83
N GLY A 486 -9.89 2.02 14.34
CA GLY A 486 -9.67 2.29 12.92
C GLY A 486 -8.53 1.46 12.32
N MET A 487 -7.39 1.34 13.00
CA MET A 487 -6.25 0.51 12.60
C MET A 487 -6.65 -0.97 12.49
N TYR A 488 -7.45 -1.49 13.42
CA TYR A 488 -8.00 -2.84 13.35
C TYR A 488 -8.96 -3.01 12.15
N GLN A 489 -9.88 -2.08 11.91
CA GLN A 489 -10.84 -2.18 10.79
C GLN A 489 -10.14 -2.06 9.42
N ALA A 490 -9.14 -1.18 9.30
CA ALA A 490 -8.26 -1.10 8.14
C ALA A 490 -7.52 -2.43 7.93
N SER A 491 -6.84 -2.94 8.95
CA SER A 491 -6.07 -4.21 8.85
C SER A 491 -6.97 -5.41 8.52
N LEU A 492 -8.21 -5.45 9.04
CA LEU A 492 -9.22 -6.45 8.67
C LEU A 492 -9.66 -6.31 7.19
N THR A 493 -9.87 -5.08 6.71
CA THR A 493 -10.28 -4.80 5.33
C THR A 493 -9.15 -5.12 4.34
N ILE A 494 -7.94 -4.67 4.64
CA ILE A 494 -6.70 -4.94 3.88
C ILE A 494 -6.43 -6.44 3.86
N GLY A 495 -6.45 -7.13 5.01
CA GLY A 495 -6.26 -8.58 5.06
C GLY A 495 -7.30 -9.35 4.23
N ARG A 496 -8.57 -8.92 4.25
CA ARG A 496 -9.64 -9.51 3.44
C ARG A 496 -9.46 -9.28 1.94
N ARG A 497 -8.83 -8.17 1.54
CA ARG A 497 -8.43 -7.88 0.16
C ARG A 497 -7.23 -8.71 -0.27
N LEU A 498 -6.15 -8.73 0.53
CA LEU A 498 -4.84 -9.22 0.10
C LEU A 498 -4.63 -10.74 0.24
N ARG A 499 -5.31 -11.43 1.16
CA ARG A 499 -5.00 -12.84 1.51
C ARG A 499 -5.08 -13.84 0.35
N ASP A 500 -6.00 -13.65 -0.59
CA ASP A 500 -6.23 -14.57 -1.70
C ASP A 500 -5.26 -14.31 -2.88
N HIS A 501 -4.56 -13.16 -2.90
CA HIS A 501 -3.64 -12.75 -3.96
C HIS A 501 -2.22 -13.34 -3.79
N PRO A 502 -1.79 -14.34 -4.60
CA PRO A 502 -0.47 -14.96 -4.48
C PRO A 502 0.72 -14.06 -4.82
N SER A 503 0.51 -12.86 -5.36
CA SER A 503 1.53 -11.81 -5.52
C SER A 503 2.01 -11.23 -4.19
N VAL A 504 1.14 -11.04 -3.20
CA VAL A 504 1.47 -10.38 -1.91
C VAL A 504 2.33 -11.29 -1.05
N ILE A 505 3.56 -10.91 -0.70
CA ILE A 505 4.52 -11.77 0.02
C ILE A 505 4.71 -11.42 1.50
N ASN A 506 4.40 -10.20 1.92
CA ASN A 506 4.43 -9.76 3.31
C ASN A 506 3.56 -8.51 3.49
N TYR A 507 3.36 -8.10 4.74
CA TYR A 507 2.88 -6.77 5.07
C TYR A 507 3.87 -6.10 6.05
N SER A 508 4.34 -4.89 5.75
CA SER A 508 5.39 -4.18 6.50
C SER A 508 4.85 -2.92 7.20
N TRP A 509 5.57 -2.47 8.23
CA TRP A 509 5.60 -1.07 8.61
C TRP A 509 6.75 -0.40 7.85
N SER A 510 6.68 0.91 7.59
CA SER A 510 7.78 1.64 6.93
C SER A 510 8.91 2.00 7.93
N ASP A 511 9.47 3.22 7.91
CA ASP A 511 10.61 3.68 8.73
C ASP A 511 10.53 3.22 10.19
N ASN A 512 9.52 3.68 10.93
CA ASN A 512 9.38 3.40 12.36
C ASN A 512 8.65 2.09 12.61
N ASN A 513 9.12 1.35 13.62
CA ASN A 513 8.35 0.21 14.13
C ASN A 513 7.07 0.68 14.86
N PRO A 514 5.98 -0.12 14.84
CA PRO A 514 4.74 0.26 15.49
C PRO A 514 4.89 0.35 17.01
N ILE A 515 4.00 1.10 17.64
CA ILE A 515 3.79 1.03 19.10
C ILE A 515 3.05 -0.27 19.47
N PRO A 516 3.20 -0.82 20.70
CA PRO A 516 2.71 -2.17 21.00
C PRO A 516 1.20 -2.39 20.81
N GLU A 517 0.38 -1.38 21.08
CA GLU A 517 -1.08 -1.47 20.89
C GLU A 517 -1.44 -1.48 19.40
N GLN A 518 -0.80 -0.62 18.61
CA GLN A 518 -0.91 -0.57 17.15
C GLN A 518 -0.50 -1.90 16.50
N GLU A 519 0.63 -2.48 16.93
CA GLU A 519 1.06 -3.81 16.47
C GLU A 519 0.00 -4.88 16.81
N ALA A 520 -0.54 -4.87 18.03
CA ALA A 520 -1.53 -5.84 18.49
C ALA A 520 -2.86 -5.75 17.74
N VAL A 521 -3.44 -4.56 17.57
CA VAL A 521 -4.75 -4.38 16.91
C VAL A 521 -4.68 -4.65 15.40
N SER A 522 -3.56 -4.31 14.74
CA SER A 522 -3.33 -4.65 13.34
C SER A 522 -3.15 -6.14 13.13
N LEU A 523 -2.34 -6.82 13.95
CA LEU A 523 -2.19 -8.27 13.92
C LEU A 523 -3.51 -9.00 14.20
N GLN A 524 -4.36 -8.47 15.09
CA GLN A 524 -5.70 -9.00 15.31
C GLN A 524 -6.58 -8.89 14.05
N GLY A 525 -6.55 -7.75 13.36
CA GLY A 525 -7.30 -7.55 12.11
C GLY A 525 -6.85 -8.51 11.01
N PHE A 526 -5.54 -8.63 10.77
CA PHE A 526 -4.97 -9.56 9.79
C PHE A 526 -5.24 -11.03 10.12
N ALA A 527 -5.12 -11.43 11.39
CA ALA A 527 -5.39 -12.79 11.83
C ALA A 527 -6.88 -13.16 11.69
N GLN A 528 -7.80 -12.22 11.96
CA GLN A 528 -9.23 -12.41 11.74
C GLN A 528 -9.59 -12.45 10.26
N ALA A 529 -8.89 -11.68 9.42
CA ALA A 529 -9.05 -11.74 7.96
C ALA A 529 -8.57 -13.07 7.35
N GLY A 530 -7.71 -13.82 8.04
CA GLY A 530 -7.04 -15.00 7.49
C GLY A 530 -5.87 -14.69 6.56
N LEU A 531 -5.22 -13.52 6.75
CA LEU A 531 -4.03 -13.14 5.99
C LEU A 531 -2.81 -13.96 6.45
N ASP A 532 -2.39 -14.93 5.64
CA ASP A 532 -1.27 -15.84 5.91
C ASP A 532 0.02 -15.41 5.17
N VAL A 533 0.49 -14.21 5.46
CA VAL A 533 1.83 -13.72 5.06
C VAL A 533 2.57 -13.13 6.27
N PRO A 534 3.91 -13.13 6.28
CA PRO A 534 4.68 -12.51 7.36
C PRO A 534 4.36 -11.03 7.51
N VAL A 535 4.21 -10.58 8.77
CA VAL A 535 4.22 -9.15 9.10
C VAL A 535 5.63 -8.74 9.52
N ILE A 536 6.20 -7.73 8.88
CA ILE A 536 7.55 -7.21 9.15
C ILE A 536 7.43 -5.94 10.00
N SER A 537 8.31 -5.79 11.00
CA SER A 537 8.22 -4.75 12.01
C SER A 537 8.61 -3.34 11.54
N SER A 538 9.26 -3.20 10.40
CA SER A 538 9.75 -1.95 9.80
C SER A 538 10.44 -2.25 8.45
N ALA A 539 10.56 -1.25 7.57
CA ALA A 539 11.39 -1.29 6.35
C ALA A 539 12.87 -0.92 6.63
N GLU A 540 13.14 -0.36 7.81
CA GLU A 540 14.46 -0.04 8.35
C GLU A 540 15.06 -1.24 9.13
N ALA A 541 16.17 -1.00 9.82
CA ALA A 541 16.72 -1.93 10.80
C ALA A 541 15.97 -1.96 12.16
N ASN A 542 14.80 -1.31 12.25
CA ASN A 542 14.05 -1.17 13.50
C ASN A 542 13.40 -2.49 13.96
N ARG A 543 12.90 -2.51 15.21
CA ARG A 543 12.44 -3.75 15.86
C ARG A 543 11.25 -3.56 16.79
N SER A 544 10.20 -4.35 16.60
CA SER A 544 9.00 -4.32 17.43
C SER A 544 9.08 -5.28 18.63
N ALA A 545 7.96 -5.40 19.35
CA ALA A 545 7.83 -6.33 20.48
C ALA A 545 7.33 -7.72 20.04
N ILE A 546 6.47 -7.79 19.02
CA ILE A 546 5.83 -9.05 18.58
C ILE A 546 6.55 -9.65 17.35
N ALA A 547 6.67 -8.91 16.26
CA ALA A 547 7.37 -9.36 15.04
C ALA A 547 8.92 -9.39 15.18
N GLY A 548 9.49 -8.59 16.09
CA GLY A 548 10.94 -8.62 16.39
C GLY A 548 11.78 -7.75 15.43
N PRO A 549 13.04 -8.11 15.13
CA PRO A 549 13.88 -7.34 14.20
C PRO A 549 13.40 -7.46 12.74
N ALA A 550 13.33 -6.33 12.04
CA ALA A 550 13.02 -6.29 10.61
C ALA A 550 14.09 -7.01 9.79
N GLY A 551 15.37 -6.66 9.98
CA GLY A 551 16.49 -7.21 9.20
C GLY A 551 16.66 -6.54 7.83
N GLU A 552 16.06 -5.37 7.65
CA GLU A 552 16.04 -4.57 6.43
C GLU A 552 16.86 -3.27 6.66
N LYS A 553 17.01 -2.45 5.63
CA LYS A 553 17.60 -1.09 5.71
C LYS A 553 17.25 -0.27 4.48
N GLU A 554 17.49 1.02 4.58
CA GLU A 554 17.18 2.02 3.56
C GLU A 554 18.38 2.95 3.22
N GLY A 555 18.15 3.83 2.25
CA GLY A 555 18.97 5.00 1.96
C GLY A 555 20.26 4.68 1.16
N PRO A 556 20.69 5.56 0.24
CA PRO A 556 20.42 6.99 0.15
C PRO A 556 19.23 7.30 -0.76
N TYR A 557 18.88 8.59 -0.84
CA TYR A 557 17.85 9.13 -1.72
C TYR A 557 18.35 10.26 -2.65
N ASP A 558 19.66 10.56 -2.62
CA ASP A 558 20.31 11.57 -3.47
C ASP A 558 21.66 11.05 -4.00
N TRP A 559 22.37 11.85 -4.79
CA TRP A 559 23.50 11.43 -5.59
C TRP A 559 24.63 10.75 -4.80
N VAL A 560 24.96 9.52 -5.22
CA VAL A 560 26.16 8.79 -4.81
C VAL A 560 26.95 8.27 -6.02
N PRO A 561 28.29 8.18 -5.93
CA PRO A 561 29.11 7.64 -7.02
C PRO A 561 28.88 6.12 -7.17
N PRO A 562 28.93 5.52 -8.37
CA PRO A 562 28.62 4.10 -8.58
C PRO A 562 29.44 3.08 -7.76
N ALA A 563 30.59 3.48 -7.20
CA ALA A 563 31.39 2.64 -6.30
C ALA A 563 30.79 2.50 -4.89
N TYR A 564 29.89 3.40 -4.48
CA TYR A 564 29.20 3.39 -3.18
C TYR A 564 28.39 2.09 -2.98
N TRP A 565 27.66 1.64 -4.00
CA TRP A 565 26.86 0.41 -3.97
C TRP A 565 27.70 -0.86 -3.74
N TYR A 566 29.02 -0.78 -3.95
CA TYR A 566 29.98 -1.86 -3.70
C TYR A 566 30.70 -1.72 -2.35
N ASP A 567 30.34 -0.74 -1.51
CA ASP A 567 30.90 -0.67 -0.17
C ASP A 567 30.35 -1.78 0.74
N SER A 568 31.26 -2.30 1.56
CA SER A 568 30.99 -3.28 2.61
C SER A 568 31.80 -2.95 3.87
N THR A 569 32.19 -1.68 4.06
CA THR A 569 33.11 -1.24 5.12
C THR A 569 32.46 -0.31 6.15
N HIS A 570 31.38 0.38 5.78
CA HIS A 570 30.45 1.02 6.71
C HIS A 570 29.23 0.11 6.89
N THR A 571 28.67 0.02 8.10
CA THR A 571 27.64 -1.00 8.41
C THR A 571 26.55 -0.62 9.42
N SER A 572 26.50 0.60 9.95
CA SER A 572 25.34 1.06 10.73
C SER A 572 24.52 2.08 9.96
N SER A 573 23.20 2.08 10.19
CA SER A 573 22.34 3.23 9.90
C SER A 573 22.24 4.11 11.14
N ASN A 574 21.80 5.36 10.96
CA ASN A 574 21.55 6.30 12.05
C ASN A 574 20.64 5.70 13.14
N ALA A 575 19.60 4.94 12.76
CA ALA A 575 18.62 4.39 13.69
C ALA A 575 19.23 3.41 14.71
N VAL A 576 20.25 2.63 14.31
CA VAL A 576 20.83 1.56 15.14
C VAL A 576 21.89 2.06 16.12
N ASP A 577 22.74 3.01 15.71
CA ASP A 577 23.88 3.48 16.52
C ASP A 577 23.79 4.95 16.95
N ASN A 578 22.84 5.74 16.42
CA ASN A 578 22.77 7.20 16.58
C ASN A 578 24.07 7.94 16.20
N ASP A 579 24.83 7.37 15.27
CA ASP A 579 26.07 7.93 14.73
C ASP A 579 25.80 8.62 13.39
N SER A 580 25.54 9.92 13.44
CA SER A 580 25.28 10.74 12.25
C SER A 580 26.44 10.80 11.24
N THR A 581 27.62 10.26 11.57
CA THR A 581 28.73 10.11 10.61
C THR A 581 28.60 8.85 9.74
N GLN A 582 27.66 7.95 10.06
CA GLN A 582 27.24 6.79 9.26
C GLN A 582 25.81 7.00 8.72
N THR A 583 25.56 8.22 8.24
CA THR A 583 24.37 8.59 7.46
C THR A 583 24.38 7.88 6.11
N ASN A 584 23.26 7.24 5.74
CA ASN A 584 23.01 6.53 4.48
C ASN A 584 24.08 5.48 4.14
N VAL A 585 23.81 4.21 4.43
CA VAL A 585 24.75 3.09 4.18
C VAL A 585 24.12 2.02 3.30
N GLY A 586 23.79 2.45 2.09
CA GLY A 586 23.20 1.67 0.99
C GLY A 586 24.16 0.75 0.25
N GLY A 587 25.21 0.24 0.90
CA GLY A 587 26.05 -0.79 0.30
C GLY A 587 25.23 -2.07 0.04
N ALA A 588 25.56 -2.82 -1.02
CA ALA A 588 24.79 -4.00 -1.45
C ALA A 588 24.99 -5.21 -0.50
N TRP A 589 24.34 -5.14 0.65
CA TRP A 589 24.30 -6.12 1.73
C TRP A 589 22.99 -5.93 2.53
N SER A 590 22.58 -6.90 3.34
CA SER A 590 21.21 -6.95 3.90
C SER A 590 20.12 -7.08 2.84
N PHE A 591 18.86 -6.86 3.24
CA PHE A 591 17.76 -6.50 2.36
C PHE A 591 17.65 -4.97 2.33
N ASP A 592 17.69 -4.40 1.12
CA ASP A 592 17.45 -2.97 0.89
C ASP A 592 15.99 -2.78 0.47
N SER A 593 15.18 -2.22 1.37
CA SER A 593 13.74 -1.97 1.14
C SER A 593 13.55 -0.82 0.16
N GLU A 594 14.28 0.28 0.36
CA GLU A 594 14.27 1.45 -0.51
C GLU A 594 15.57 2.25 -0.50
N GLN A 595 16.05 2.59 -1.69
CA GLN A 595 17.24 3.43 -1.90
C GLN A 595 17.38 3.79 -3.39
N SER A 596 18.02 4.91 -3.69
CA SER A 596 18.37 5.32 -5.05
C SER A 596 19.56 6.29 -5.09
N ALA A 597 20.06 6.63 -6.28
CA ALA A 597 20.97 7.76 -6.48
C ALA A 597 20.21 9.10 -6.68
N GLY A 598 18.94 9.17 -6.27
CA GLY A 598 18.07 10.32 -6.42
C GLY A 598 17.69 10.64 -7.86
N GLN A 599 17.91 11.91 -8.24
CA GLN A 599 17.26 12.57 -9.37
C GLN A 599 17.49 11.88 -10.73
N THR A 600 16.46 11.18 -11.22
CA THR A 600 16.43 10.61 -12.57
C THR A 600 15.78 11.60 -13.54
N VAL A 601 16.59 12.18 -14.43
CA VAL A 601 16.10 13.12 -15.47
C VAL A 601 15.42 12.32 -16.60
N PRO A 602 14.14 12.57 -16.91
CA PRO A 602 13.40 11.82 -17.93
C PRO A 602 13.81 12.20 -19.36
N THR A 603 13.24 11.53 -20.37
CA THR A 603 13.58 11.75 -21.78
C THR A 603 13.30 13.19 -22.24
N PRO A 604 13.99 13.70 -23.28
CA PRO A 604 13.71 15.04 -23.81
C PRO A 604 12.25 15.23 -24.25
N ASP A 605 11.61 14.19 -24.75
CA ASP A 605 10.18 14.15 -25.10
C ASP A 605 9.30 14.33 -23.87
N SER A 606 9.57 13.61 -22.77
CA SER A 606 8.86 13.79 -21.49
C SER A 606 9.12 15.17 -20.89
N ILE A 607 10.33 15.73 -20.99
CA ILE A 607 10.61 17.09 -20.51
C ILE A 607 9.80 18.14 -21.29
N GLN A 608 9.69 18.00 -22.61
CA GLN A 608 8.86 18.88 -23.44
C GLN A 608 7.36 18.72 -23.14
N ARG A 609 6.92 17.52 -22.75
CA ARG A 609 5.56 17.28 -22.28
C ARG A 609 5.23 18.03 -20.99
N PHE A 610 6.17 18.19 -20.05
CA PHE A 610 5.90 18.91 -18.80
C PHE A 610 6.29 20.41 -18.83
N ARG A 611 7.07 20.89 -19.80
CA ARG A 611 7.60 22.28 -19.77
C ARG A 611 7.81 22.92 -21.14
N THR A 612 7.55 24.23 -21.21
CA THR A 612 7.91 25.08 -22.35
C THR A 612 9.43 25.10 -22.61
N THR A 613 9.81 25.18 -23.89
CA THR A 613 11.19 25.09 -24.39
C THR A 613 12.15 26.13 -23.79
N SER A 614 11.62 27.26 -23.31
CA SER A 614 12.38 28.35 -22.68
C SER A 614 12.92 28.01 -21.29
N ARG A 615 12.33 27.05 -20.56
CA ARG A 615 12.88 26.55 -19.29
C ARG A 615 13.89 25.41 -19.52
N THR A 616 13.80 24.70 -20.65
CA THR A 616 14.72 23.61 -21.03
C THR A 616 16.15 24.07 -21.25
N THR A 617 16.35 25.26 -21.82
CA THR A 617 17.68 25.90 -21.97
C THR A 617 18.30 26.33 -20.64
N ALA A 618 17.49 26.71 -19.65
CA ALA A 618 17.97 27.03 -18.30
C ALA A 618 18.44 25.77 -17.55
N ALA A 619 17.65 24.69 -17.59
CA ALA A 619 18.03 23.41 -16.98
C ALA A 619 19.31 22.82 -17.60
N THR A 620 19.37 22.71 -18.92
CA THR A 620 20.55 22.14 -19.62
C THR A 620 21.82 22.99 -19.50
N SER A 621 21.69 24.31 -19.34
CA SER A 621 22.85 25.18 -19.05
C SER A 621 23.29 25.10 -17.58
N ALA A 622 22.40 24.83 -16.63
CA ALA A 622 22.77 24.49 -15.26
C ALA A 622 23.55 23.15 -15.20
N THR A 623 23.06 22.09 -15.85
CA THR A 623 23.75 20.79 -15.91
C THR A 623 25.12 20.89 -16.60
N ARG A 624 25.26 21.76 -17.62
CA ARG A 624 26.57 22.07 -18.24
C ARG A 624 27.48 22.87 -17.30
N SER A 625 26.96 23.83 -16.56
CA SER A 625 27.74 24.67 -15.64
C SER A 625 28.33 23.85 -14.49
N ALA A 626 27.53 22.95 -13.89
CA ALA A 626 27.99 22.01 -12.87
C ALA A 626 29.12 21.06 -13.37
N ARG A 627 29.14 20.72 -14.67
CA ARG A 627 30.23 19.94 -15.28
C ARG A 627 31.49 20.75 -15.60
N CYS A 628 31.44 22.09 -15.52
CA CYS A 628 32.57 22.98 -15.79
C CYS A 628 33.17 23.65 -14.54
N SER A 629 32.54 23.52 -13.36
CA SER A 629 33.07 24.03 -12.09
C SER A 629 34.25 23.20 -11.55
N THR A 630 35.42 23.46 -12.14
CA THR A 630 36.77 23.31 -11.55
C THR A 630 37.19 21.93 -11.01
N TRP A 631 37.58 21.02 -11.91
CA TRP A 631 38.62 20.01 -11.60
C TRP A 631 40.04 20.63 -11.66
N THR A 632 40.33 21.58 -10.76
CA THR A 632 41.70 22.10 -10.59
C THR A 632 42.55 21.11 -9.81
N ARG A 633 43.47 20.41 -10.49
CA ARG A 633 44.42 19.48 -9.86
C ARG A 633 45.19 20.14 -8.69
N ARG A 634 44.99 19.64 -7.47
CA ARG A 634 46.02 19.71 -6.42
C ARG A 634 46.82 18.40 -6.43
N SER A 635 48.11 18.50 -6.72
CA SER A 635 49.03 17.35 -6.65
C SER A 635 49.39 17.03 -5.18
N PRO A 636 49.43 15.76 -4.76
CA PRO A 636 49.65 15.40 -3.35
C PRO A 636 51.13 15.10 -3.02
N THR A 637 51.76 15.96 -2.23
CA THR A 637 53.01 15.70 -1.47
C THR A 637 53.15 16.71 -0.34
N ALA A 638 53.64 16.40 0.86
CA ALA A 638 53.80 15.11 1.56
C ALA A 638 54.07 15.42 3.06
N MET A 639 53.71 14.52 3.99
CA MET A 639 54.20 14.57 5.37
C MET A 639 55.28 13.52 5.60
N ALA A 640 56.52 13.94 5.89
CA ALA A 640 57.39 13.39 6.95
C ALA A 640 58.82 13.98 6.88
N ARG A 641 59.48 14.03 8.05
CA ARG A 641 60.92 14.32 8.29
C ARG A 641 61.39 15.76 7.99
N GLY A 642 61.99 16.38 9.02
CA GLY A 642 63.02 17.42 8.88
C GLY A 642 64.34 16.91 9.48
N PRO A 643 65.25 17.77 9.96
CA PRO A 643 65.31 19.23 9.77
C PRO A 643 66.71 19.71 9.29
N ALA A 644 66.81 21.03 9.02
CA ALA A 644 67.92 21.93 9.38
C ALA A 644 68.58 22.79 8.26
N TRP A 645 69.17 23.89 8.75
CA TRP A 645 70.03 24.91 8.11
C TRP A 645 69.40 25.91 7.10
N PRO A 646 69.69 27.23 7.24
CA PRO A 646 69.10 28.28 6.43
C PRO A 646 70.04 28.79 5.33
N SER A 647 69.49 29.49 4.34
CA SER A 647 70.25 30.48 3.57
C SER A 647 69.38 31.69 3.25
N THR A 648 69.95 32.88 3.36
CA THR A 648 69.28 34.16 3.11
C THR A 648 69.56 34.64 1.69
N CYS A 649 68.54 35.16 1.01
CA CYS A 649 68.75 36.15 -0.02
C CYS A 649 67.60 37.17 -0.03
N SER A 650 67.93 38.41 -0.40
CA SER A 650 67.01 39.55 -0.33
C SER A 650 66.96 40.31 -1.64
N ARG A 651 65.85 40.99 -1.92
CA ARG A 651 65.87 42.20 -2.76
C ARG A 651 64.69 43.12 -2.46
N ARG A 652 65.01 44.41 -2.24
CA ARG A 652 64.06 45.52 -2.10
C ARG A 652 63.72 46.13 -3.46
N ARG A 653 62.48 46.62 -3.61
CA ARG A 653 62.04 47.94 -4.14
C ARG A 653 60.51 48.01 -3.90
N SER A 654 59.86 48.98 -3.21
CA SER A 654 59.92 50.46 -3.19
C SER A 654 59.21 51.11 -4.39
N ARG A 655 58.28 52.10 -4.28
CA ARG A 655 57.66 52.79 -3.11
C ARG A 655 56.56 53.77 -3.61
N THR A 656 55.47 53.99 -2.83
CA THR A 656 54.55 55.18 -2.88
C THR A 656 53.77 55.42 -4.21
N THR A 657 52.72 56.26 -4.32
CA THR A 657 52.00 57.26 -3.45
C THR A 657 50.49 56.88 -3.32
N ARG A 658 49.73 57.22 -2.24
CA ARG A 658 49.17 58.55 -1.83
C ARG A 658 48.41 59.29 -2.94
N THR A 659 47.22 59.88 -2.76
CA THR A 659 46.32 60.10 -1.58
C THR A 659 44.83 60.04 -2.06
N ARG A 660 43.72 60.50 -1.44
CA ARG A 660 43.40 61.44 -0.31
C ARG A 660 41.99 61.14 0.26
N GLU A 661 41.67 61.71 1.43
CA GLU A 661 40.31 61.88 2.02
C GLU A 661 40.16 63.36 2.48
N PRO A 662 38.94 63.95 2.52
CA PRO A 662 38.27 64.27 3.80
C PRO A 662 36.71 64.18 3.74
N SER A 663 35.85 64.02 4.76
CA SER A 663 35.87 63.96 6.25
C SER A 663 35.07 65.10 6.96
N SER A 664 33.90 64.79 7.56
CA SER A 664 33.24 65.49 8.69
C SER A 664 32.03 64.65 9.22
N ARG A 665 31.81 64.31 10.51
CA ARG A 665 31.68 65.06 11.81
C ARG A 665 30.34 65.83 11.92
N ARG A 666 29.49 65.87 12.99
CA ARG A 666 29.43 65.48 14.46
C ARG A 666 27.98 64.98 14.79
N SER A 667 27.51 64.42 15.93
CA SER A 667 27.93 64.06 17.33
C SER A 667 27.16 64.77 18.49
N TRP A 668 27.05 64.13 19.67
CA TRP A 668 26.33 64.51 20.95
C TRP A 668 24.80 64.19 20.99
N THR A 669 24.14 63.39 21.87
CA THR A 669 24.14 63.03 23.36
C THR A 669 23.31 63.98 24.25
N THR A 670 22.58 63.61 25.32
CA THR A 670 22.53 62.43 26.28
C THR A 670 21.13 62.43 26.99
N GLY A 671 20.68 61.57 27.93
CA GLY A 671 21.19 60.36 28.63
C GLY A 671 20.62 60.17 30.07
N ARG A 672 20.70 58.95 30.66
CA ARG A 672 20.26 58.50 32.04
C ARG A 672 18.74 58.27 32.22
N THR A 673 18.20 57.40 33.11
CA THR A 673 18.68 56.59 34.28
C THR A 673 17.62 55.47 34.61
N ALA A 674 17.80 54.38 35.39
CA ALA A 674 18.92 53.49 35.78
C ALA A 674 18.44 52.34 36.74
N ARG A 675 19.36 51.44 37.16
CA ARG A 675 19.31 50.41 38.25
C ARG A 675 18.72 48.99 37.99
N ARG A 676 19.14 48.07 38.87
CA ARG A 676 19.17 46.57 38.93
C ARG A 676 19.06 46.20 40.45
N PRO A 677 19.13 44.93 40.97
CA PRO A 677 19.26 43.59 40.34
C PRO A 677 18.35 42.47 40.96
N ARG A 678 18.60 41.19 40.59
CA ARG A 678 18.20 39.96 41.33
C ARG A 678 19.11 39.64 42.53
N PRO A 679 18.62 38.87 43.50
CA PRO A 679 19.22 37.57 43.95
C PRO A 679 18.23 36.39 43.70
N ALA A 680 18.41 35.10 44.05
CA ALA A 680 19.55 34.20 44.29
C ALA A 680 19.04 32.70 44.27
N ARG A 681 19.73 31.76 44.94
CA ARG A 681 19.33 30.36 45.27
C ARG A 681 19.85 30.00 46.67
N SER A 682 19.17 29.12 47.43
CA SER A 682 19.81 28.18 48.40
C SER A 682 18.84 27.19 49.07
N THR A 683 19.17 25.89 49.02
CA THR A 683 19.04 24.84 50.07
C THR A 683 17.97 24.92 51.18
N GLY A 684 17.29 23.79 51.48
CA GLY A 684 16.64 23.57 52.79
C GLY A 684 15.81 22.29 52.90
N SER A 685 16.13 21.41 53.85
CA SER A 685 15.53 20.06 53.98
C SER A 685 14.49 19.91 55.10
N SER A 686 13.41 19.18 54.79
CA SER A 686 12.71 18.20 55.66
C SER A 686 11.75 18.64 56.79
N THR A 687 10.78 17.73 57.04
CA THR A 687 9.88 17.57 58.22
C THR A 687 8.73 18.58 58.46
N ARG A 688 7.62 18.27 59.17
CA ARG A 688 6.68 17.09 59.24
C ARG A 688 5.93 17.07 60.60
N ALA A 689 4.63 17.36 60.61
CA ALA A 689 3.62 16.94 61.63
C ALA A 689 2.22 17.39 61.16
N GLY A 690 1.06 16.81 61.49
CA GLY A 690 0.63 15.58 62.21
C GLY A 690 -0.89 15.39 61.92
N ARG A 691 -1.64 14.34 62.26
CA ARG A 691 -1.59 13.21 63.23
C ARG A 691 -2.22 11.97 62.52
N ARG A 692 -1.95 10.67 62.78
CA ARG A 692 -1.75 9.80 63.98
C ARG A 692 -3.01 9.43 64.80
N CYS A 693 -3.47 8.18 64.62
CA CYS A 693 -3.69 7.09 65.60
C CYS A 693 -3.81 5.76 64.79
N CYS A 694 -3.03 4.69 64.99
CA CYS A 694 -2.95 3.69 66.09
C CYS A 694 -4.04 2.58 66.01
N GLY A 695 -3.75 1.26 65.98
CA GLY A 695 -2.47 0.53 65.86
C GLY A 695 -2.55 -0.99 66.23
N THR A 696 -1.45 -1.76 66.03
CA THR A 696 -1.08 -3.09 66.64
C THR A 696 -1.96 -4.35 66.38
N SER A 697 -1.48 -5.62 66.37
CA SER A 697 -0.13 -6.25 66.23
C SER A 697 -0.17 -7.82 66.20
N THR A 698 0.85 -8.49 65.62
CA THR A 698 1.37 -9.89 65.94
C THR A 698 0.45 -11.13 65.73
N THR A 699 0.85 -12.41 65.48
CA THR A 699 2.17 -13.13 65.35
C THR A 699 2.06 -14.52 64.63
N THR A 700 3.18 -15.01 64.05
CA THR A 700 3.66 -16.44 63.88
C THR A 700 2.91 -17.56 63.10
N THR A 701 3.60 -18.06 62.05
CA THR A 701 4.07 -19.47 61.85
C THR A 701 3.12 -20.65 61.53
N THR A 702 3.27 -21.25 60.34
CA THR A 702 3.50 -22.71 60.17
C THR A 702 4.18 -23.11 58.83
N THR A 703 4.91 -24.22 58.86
CA THR A 703 5.58 -25.03 57.80
C THR A 703 6.03 -26.34 58.52
N PRO A 704 6.61 -27.43 57.95
CA PRO A 704 7.07 -27.75 56.56
C PRO A 704 6.42 -29.11 56.12
N PRO A 705 7.02 -30.17 55.49
CA PRO A 705 8.36 -30.40 54.92
C PRO A 705 8.42 -31.02 53.50
N ALA A 706 9.64 -31.36 53.06
CA ALA A 706 9.99 -31.84 51.72
C ALA A 706 10.80 -33.15 51.74
N ALA A 707 10.94 -33.78 50.57
CA ALA A 707 11.96 -34.80 50.23
C ALA A 707 12.30 -34.63 48.72
N SER A 708 13.51 -34.36 48.24
CA SER A 708 14.87 -34.90 48.47
C SER A 708 15.25 -36.08 47.57
N SER A 709 15.90 -35.82 46.44
CA SER A 709 17.09 -36.55 45.97
C SER A 709 17.68 -35.97 44.67
N GLY A 710 19.01 -36.02 44.56
CA GLY A 710 19.74 -36.09 43.28
C GLY A 710 20.57 -37.38 43.28
N PRO A 711 21.31 -37.70 42.21
CA PRO A 711 22.72 -37.27 42.25
C PRO A 711 23.46 -37.01 40.91
N ARG A 712 24.42 -36.08 40.99
CA ARG A 712 25.78 -36.12 40.40
C ARG A 712 25.98 -36.30 38.88
N ARG A 713 26.38 -35.18 38.27
CA ARG A 713 27.60 -34.99 37.42
C ARG A 713 28.41 -36.24 37.02
N ARG A 714 28.77 -36.30 35.73
CA ARG A 714 30.17 -36.53 35.29
C ARG A 714 30.65 -35.36 34.42
N THR A 715 31.96 -35.30 34.16
CA THR A 715 32.64 -34.07 33.71
C THR A 715 33.68 -34.33 32.62
N ARG A 716 33.83 -33.35 31.71
CA ARG A 716 35.02 -33.01 30.90
C ARG A 716 35.64 -34.11 30.01
N SER A 717 35.77 -33.77 28.73
CA SER A 717 37.08 -33.79 28.08
C SER A 717 37.17 -32.64 27.07
N CYS A 718 38.33 -31.99 26.98
CA CYS A 718 38.66 -30.99 25.96
C CYS A 718 40.09 -31.24 25.50
N THR A 719 40.30 -31.46 24.20
CA THR A 719 41.59 -31.22 23.50
C THR A 719 41.33 -31.12 21.98
N PRO A 720 42.19 -30.44 21.20
CA PRO A 720 41.81 -29.94 19.87
C PRO A 720 42.36 -30.76 18.69
N SER A 721 41.83 -30.51 17.48
CA SER A 721 42.56 -30.75 16.24
C SER A 721 42.38 -29.63 15.20
N THR A 722 43.51 -29.06 14.81
CA THR A 722 43.89 -28.48 13.50
C THR A 722 42.83 -27.91 12.54
N ARG A 723 43.04 -26.62 12.21
CA ARG A 723 42.68 -25.94 10.95
C ARG A 723 42.82 -26.84 9.71
N THR A 724 41.85 -26.71 8.79
CA THR A 724 42.11 -26.74 7.33
C THR A 724 41.12 -25.83 6.61
N THR A 725 41.61 -24.91 5.77
CA THR A 725 40.80 -24.01 4.95
C THR A 725 40.59 -24.57 3.53
N PRO A 726 39.35 -24.59 3.00
CA PRO A 726 39.11 -24.68 1.57
C PRO A 726 39.22 -23.28 0.95
N ALA A 727 40.09 -23.11 -0.05
CA ALA A 727 40.08 -21.93 -0.90
C ALA A 727 38.99 -22.06 -1.99
N PRO A 728 38.36 -20.97 -2.45
CA PRO A 728 37.29 -21.03 -3.44
C PRO A 728 37.79 -21.45 -4.83
N TRP A 729 36.90 -22.07 -5.60
CA TRP A 729 37.18 -22.60 -6.94
C TRP A 729 37.37 -21.47 -7.96
N ARG A 730 38.42 -21.55 -8.79
CA ARG A 730 38.61 -20.66 -9.94
C ARG A 730 37.75 -21.13 -11.10
N TRP A 731 36.77 -20.32 -11.50
CA TRP A 731 36.16 -20.43 -12.83
C TRP A 731 37.03 -19.65 -13.83
N THR A 732 37.45 -20.33 -14.90
CA THR A 732 38.23 -19.72 -15.99
C THR A 732 37.31 -19.49 -17.17
N THR A 733 37.38 -18.30 -17.77
CA THR A 733 36.56 -17.93 -18.93
C THR A 733 37.02 -18.60 -20.22
N CYS A 734 36.07 -18.95 -21.08
CA CYS A 734 36.24 -19.06 -22.53
C CYS A 734 34.91 -18.65 -23.21
N PRO A 735 34.94 -17.87 -24.31
CA PRO A 735 33.73 -17.32 -24.92
C PRO A 735 33.21 -18.14 -26.10
N ALA A 736 31.88 -18.20 -26.22
CA ALA A 736 31.13 -18.39 -27.47
C ALA A 736 29.73 -17.77 -27.29
#